data_AF-Q3SP29-F1
#
_entry.id   AF-Q3SP29-F1
#
_cell.length_a   1.000
_cell.length_b   1.000
_cell.length_c   1.000
_cell.angle_alpha   90.00
_cell.angle_beta   90.00
_cell.angle_gamma   90.00
#
_symmetry.space_group_name_H-M   'P 1'
#
loop_
_entity.id
_entity.type
_entity.pdbx_description
1 polymer ?
#
loop_
_entity_poly.entity_id
_entity_poly.type
_entity_poly.pdbx_seq_one_letter_code
_entity_poly.pdbx_strand_id
1 'polypeptide(L)'
;MSPELESSVDLLRNKASLRSLRGVAEIWCRAIALSPDLLFLDPDSFIASRKGERLLVLCFDAFSSREPEFPSSGQARRHASPENAMERFQTMAKAASKSKKLATKSGSSAKFRAKARKSVGTGKPTRNAQGALPRSKSKWVYIFGGGKAEGKAALKELLGGKGANLAEMANLGLPVPPGFTITTAVCAFFYAHDKSYPKELKPQVEKALEQVARITGRAFGDATNPLLVSVRSGARASMPGMMDTVLNLGLNDRTVEAIAARSDDRRFAYDSYRRFITMYSDVVLGFAHHHFEEILDTFKDGRGYSLDTDLTGDDWIEVVGRYKTAVARETGKDFPQDPHQQLWGAIGAVFSSWMSARAVTYRRLHNIPESWGTAVNVQAMVFGNLGETSATGVAFTRNPSTGESRLYGEFLINAQGEDVVAGIRTPQDLTEVARKESGSNKPSMETAMPESFKELTRISRLLEEHYRDMQDMEFTVEDGKLWMLQTRSGKRTTRAALRIAVELARGGLISKRDAVARIDPASLDQLLHPTIDPNATRDVIAAGLPASPGAAAGEIVFSSEEATRLQADGRKVILVRIETSPEDIHGMHAAEGILTTRGGMTSHAAVVARGMGKPCVCGCGSIRVDYGGGVMTIGDRTFKVGDVITIDGSLGEVLAGQMPMIEPELSGEFGTLMGWADEIRKLGIRVNGDTSADARTALRFGAEGIGLCRTEHMFFEETRIRTVREMILAEDEQARRAALSKLLPMQRADFVDLFEIMKGLPVTIRLLDPPLHEFLPHTQAEIEEVARSMKADPRKLADRARNLAEFNPMLGFRGCRLAIVYPEIAEMQARAIFEAAIEAEKRTGKAVAVEVMVPLIATKAEFDLIKARIDMTAQSVMRETGGKPTYQVGTMIELPRACLVAGEIAETAEFFSFGTNDLTQTTFGISRDDASSFLGAYIAKGVVAIDPFISLDRGGVGELVKIGVARGRKTRPNLKVGICGEHGGDPVSVAFCHEIGLNYVSCSPYRVPIARLAAAHAALGKIVAGRR
;
A
#
# COMPACT_ATOMS: atom_id res chain seq x y z
N MET A 1 10.12 61.11 -2.59
CA MET A 1 11.06 62.07 -1.97
C MET A 1 11.98 61.29 -1.06
N SER A 2 13.28 61.35 -1.32
CA SER A 2 14.37 61.14 -0.35
C SER A 2 14.47 62.38 0.58
N PRO A 3 15.44 62.54 1.50
CA PRO A 3 16.58 61.66 1.88
C PRO A 3 16.65 61.41 3.43
N GLU A 4 17.63 60.75 4.04
CA GLU A 4 18.85 60.04 3.59
C GLU A 4 19.26 58.95 4.60
N LEU A 5 19.69 57.77 4.13
CA LEU A 5 20.88 57.00 4.60
C LEU A 5 20.91 55.61 3.94
N GLU A 6 21.42 55.56 2.71
CA GLU A 6 21.69 54.31 1.99
C GLU A 6 23.13 53.81 2.19
N SER A 7 23.29 52.50 2.03
CA SER A 7 24.43 51.80 1.39
C SER A 7 25.87 52.11 1.87
N SER A 8 26.60 51.17 2.48
CA SER A 8 27.26 49.98 1.86
C SER A 8 28.74 50.23 1.49
N VAL A 9 29.37 49.18 0.94
CA VAL A 9 30.64 49.12 0.21
C VAL A 9 31.87 48.69 1.03
N ASP A 10 32.21 47.42 0.80
CA ASP A 10 33.53 46.79 0.83
C ASP A 10 34.39 46.69 2.12
N LEU A 11 35.37 45.78 2.21
CA LEU A 11 35.56 44.39 1.75
C LEU A 11 36.98 44.00 2.24
N LEU A 12 37.30 42.70 2.40
CA LEU A 12 38.68 42.18 2.56
C LEU A 12 39.36 42.53 3.94
N ARG A 13 40.38 41.81 4.46
CA ARG A 13 41.16 40.65 3.98
C ARG A 13 41.83 39.88 5.15
N ASN A 14 41.63 38.56 5.20
CA ASN A 14 42.64 37.50 5.45
C ASN A 14 43.44 37.33 6.80
N LYS A 15 43.68 36.04 7.14
CA LYS A 15 44.71 35.46 8.08
C LYS A 15 44.43 35.64 9.61
N ALA A 16 44.87 34.76 10.54
CA ALA A 16 45.72 33.55 10.43
C ALA A 16 45.40 32.40 11.44
N SER A 17 45.68 31.15 11.01
CA SER A 17 46.21 29.97 11.76
C SER A 17 45.64 29.46 13.10
N LEU A 18 45.46 28.12 13.19
CA LEU A 18 45.28 27.37 14.44
C LEU A 18 46.62 27.09 15.16
N ARG A 19 46.69 27.25 16.49
CA ARG A 19 47.65 26.56 17.40
C ARG A 19 47.33 26.80 18.90
N SER A 20 46.47 25.98 19.52
CA SER A 20 46.32 25.91 21.00
C SER A 20 45.48 24.73 21.53
N LEU A 21 44.50 24.25 20.77
CA LEU A 21 43.44 23.32 21.25
C LEU A 21 43.88 21.98 21.89
N ARG A 22 45.14 21.55 21.78
CA ARG A 22 45.60 20.31 22.42
C ARG A 22 45.62 20.38 23.95
N GLY A 23 45.98 21.52 24.53
CA GLY A 23 46.16 21.63 26.00
C GLY A 23 44.86 21.53 26.81
N VAL A 24 43.71 21.80 26.20
CA VAL A 24 42.40 21.76 26.89
C VAL A 24 41.91 20.31 27.07
N ALA A 25 42.23 19.42 26.13
CA ALA A 25 41.76 18.04 26.15
C ALA A 25 42.42 17.19 27.25
N GLU A 26 43.73 17.33 27.47
CA GLU A 26 44.46 16.55 28.49
C GLU A 26 44.00 16.87 29.93
N ILE A 27 43.52 18.10 30.18
CA ILE A 27 42.97 18.50 31.48
C ILE A 27 41.63 17.80 31.73
N TRP A 28 40.74 17.79 30.73
CA TRP A 28 39.43 17.14 30.84
C TRP A 28 39.53 15.63 31.02
N CYS A 29 40.40 14.95 30.26
CA CYS A 29 40.59 13.51 30.40
C CYS A 29 41.14 13.08 31.78
N ARG A 30 41.85 13.96 32.50
CA ARG A 30 42.31 13.69 33.88
C ARG A 30 41.25 13.92 34.95
N ALA A 31 40.28 14.80 34.72
CA ALA A 31 39.20 15.08 35.68
C ALA A 31 38.21 13.92 35.81
N ILE A 32 37.86 13.27 34.69
CA ILE A 32 36.84 12.21 34.64
C ILE A 32 37.32 10.90 35.31
N ALA A 33 38.64 10.70 35.46
CA ALA A 33 39.22 9.45 35.93
C ALA A 33 39.24 9.25 37.47
N LEU A 34 38.66 10.16 38.27
CA LEU A 34 38.95 10.25 39.71
C LEU A 34 37.74 10.25 40.69
N SER A 35 36.49 10.27 40.23
CA SER A 35 35.29 10.22 41.10
C SER A 35 34.12 9.45 40.46
N PRO A 36 33.61 8.34 41.06
CA PRO A 36 32.49 7.58 40.48
C PRO A 36 31.09 8.20 40.64
N ASP A 37 30.86 9.00 41.69
CA ASP A 37 29.51 9.28 42.21
C ASP A 37 28.83 10.56 41.66
N LEU A 38 29.19 11.00 40.45
CA LEU A 38 28.76 12.28 39.85
C LEU A 38 27.86 12.11 38.62
N LEU A 39 26.91 11.17 38.68
CA LEU A 39 26.06 10.78 37.55
C LEU A 39 24.53 10.80 37.83
N PHE A 40 24.09 11.70 38.72
CA PHE A 40 22.67 12.04 38.88
C PHE A 40 22.48 13.55 39.05
N LEU A 41 21.95 14.23 38.02
CA LEU A 41 21.10 15.43 38.11
C LEU A 41 20.56 15.85 36.72
N ASP A 42 19.26 16.10 36.67
CA ASP A 42 18.47 16.97 35.77
C ASP A 42 18.76 17.07 34.23
N PRO A 43 17.84 16.63 33.35
CA PRO A 43 17.98 16.77 31.89
C PRO A 43 17.88 18.20 31.30
N ASP A 44 17.19 19.14 31.96
CA ASP A 44 16.64 20.34 31.27
C ASP A 44 17.67 21.47 31.00
N SER A 45 18.96 21.23 31.21
CA SER A 45 20.02 22.25 31.12
C SER A 45 20.81 22.29 29.80
N PHE A 46 20.53 21.41 28.82
CA PHE A 46 21.39 21.20 27.64
C PHE A 46 20.85 21.65 26.26
N ILE A 47 19.97 22.67 26.19
CA ILE A 47 19.46 23.23 24.91
C ILE A 47 19.94 24.66 24.68
N ALA A 48 21.23 24.85 24.32
CA ALA A 48 21.74 26.11 23.76
C ALA A 48 23.06 25.98 22.96
N SER A 49 22.98 25.76 21.63
CA SER A 49 23.81 26.38 20.57
C SER A 49 24.12 25.45 19.36
N ARG A 50 24.13 26.04 18.15
CA ARG A 50 24.48 25.37 16.88
C ARG A 50 26.00 25.11 16.71
N LYS A 51 26.63 24.43 17.67
CA LYS A 51 28.06 24.03 17.60
C LYS A 51 28.35 22.56 17.95
N GLY A 52 27.41 21.80 18.50
CA GLY A 52 27.63 20.40 18.90
C GLY A 52 27.90 19.42 17.73
N GLU A 53 27.22 19.61 16.59
CA GLU A 53 27.21 18.65 15.48
C GLU A 53 28.59 18.41 14.82
N ARG A 54 29.55 19.32 14.98
CA ARG A 54 30.91 19.17 14.41
C ARG A 54 31.91 18.47 15.33
N LEU A 55 31.54 18.12 16.57
CA LEU A 55 32.43 17.37 17.47
C LEU A 55 32.28 15.84 17.32
N LEU A 56 31.05 15.34 17.11
CA LEU A 56 30.79 13.90 17.01
C LEU A 56 31.45 13.24 15.78
N VAL A 57 31.58 13.97 14.67
CA VAL A 57 32.12 13.43 13.41
C VAL A 57 33.61 13.06 13.51
N LEU A 58 34.39 13.72 14.38
CA LEU A 58 35.84 13.48 14.50
C LEU A 58 36.23 12.35 15.46
N CYS A 59 35.29 11.78 16.21
CA CYS A 59 35.57 10.63 17.09
C CYS A 59 35.42 9.26 16.38
N PHE A 60 34.72 9.20 15.24
CA PHE A 60 34.40 7.92 14.59
C PHE A 60 35.54 7.34 13.73
N ASP A 61 36.37 8.19 13.10
CA ASP A 61 37.50 7.74 12.26
C ASP A 61 38.70 7.22 13.05
N ALA A 62 38.70 7.34 14.38
CA ALA A 62 39.83 6.96 15.24
C ALA A 62 39.82 5.48 15.69
N PHE A 63 38.72 4.74 15.48
CA PHE A 63 38.48 3.43 16.12
C PHE A 63 38.57 2.21 15.18
N SER A 64 38.96 2.40 13.91
CA SER A 64 38.84 1.39 12.85
C SER A 64 40.16 0.81 12.31
N SER A 65 41.28 0.87 13.07
CA SER A 65 42.47 0.07 12.75
C SER A 65 43.44 -0.18 13.92
N ARG A 66 43.53 -1.44 14.37
CA ARG A 66 44.75 -2.15 14.85
C ARG A 66 44.41 -3.55 15.39
N GLU A 67 45.24 -4.53 15.07
CA GLU A 67 45.27 -5.83 15.72
C GLU A 67 46.09 -5.76 17.02
N PRO A 68 45.80 -6.57 18.06
CA PRO A 68 46.56 -6.58 19.31
C PRO A 68 47.68 -7.63 19.31
N GLU A 69 48.94 -7.20 19.18
CA GLU A 69 50.10 -7.99 19.61
C GLU A 69 50.36 -7.77 21.12
N PHE A 70 50.72 -8.84 21.84
CA PHE A 70 51.16 -8.77 23.24
C PHE A 70 52.68 -8.61 23.35
N PRO A 71 53.14 -7.80 24.33
CA PRO A 71 54.31 -8.16 25.14
C PRO A 71 53.96 -8.30 26.63
N SER A 72 54.96 -8.63 27.46
CA SER A 72 54.78 -9.35 28.73
C SER A 72 55.49 -8.73 29.95
N SER A 73 55.33 -9.39 31.10
CA SER A 73 55.97 -9.18 32.42
C SER A 73 55.33 -8.11 33.35
N GLY A 74 55.25 -8.32 34.67
CA GLY A 74 55.45 -9.58 35.39
C GLY A 74 55.49 -9.48 36.94
N GLN A 75 55.28 -10.64 37.60
CA GLN A 75 55.48 -10.95 39.04
C GLN A 75 54.50 -10.33 40.07
N ALA A 76 54.15 -10.99 41.21
CA ALA A 76 54.22 -12.42 41.57
C ALA A 76 53.47 -12.73 42.91
N ARG A 77 53.25 -14.04 43.17
CA ARG A 77 52.92 -14.74 44.46
C ARG A 77 51.43 -14.90 44.82
N ARG A 78 50.97 -16.03 45.41
CA ARG A 78 51.53 -17.40 45.62
C ARG A 78 50.40 -18.42 45.96
N HIS A 79 50.75 -19.72 45.99
CA HIS A 79 49.97 -20.93 46.34
C HIS A 79 49.03 -21.49 45.25
N ALA A 80 48.75 -22.80 45.18
CA ALA A 80 49.52 -24.04 45.44
C ALA A 80 48.69 -25.23 44.94
N SER A 81 49.27 -26.17 44.17
CA SER A 81 48.62 -27.41 43.70
C SER A 81 48.97 -28.63 44.58
N PRO A 82 48.40 -29.84 44.34
CA PRO A 82 48.97 -30.78 43.33
C PRO A 82 47.89 -31.60 42.55
N GLU A 83 48.03 -31.81 41.22
CA GLU A 83 48.55 -33.02 40.51
C GLU A 83 47.54 -34.18 40.31
N ASN A 84 47.66 -35.16 39.39
CA ASN A 84 48.63 -35.55 38.32
C ASN A 84 47.78 -36.26 37.18
N ALA A 85 48.20 -36.76 36.00
CA ALA A 85 49.47 -37.02 35.30
C ALA A 85 49.28 -37.09 33.75
N MET A 86 50.19 -37.76 33.01
CA MET A 86 50.17 -37.99 31.55
C MET A 86 50.41 -39.46 31.16
N GLU A 87 49.85 -39.93 30.02
CA GLU A 87 50.37 -40.93 29.03
C GLU A 87 49.25 -41.30 27.99
N ARG A 88 49.41 -42.03 26.88
CA ARG A 88 50.54 -42.78 26.27
C ARG A 88 50.59 -42.70 24.71
N PHE A 89 51.19 -43.70 24.06
CA PHE A 89 51.60 -43.81 22.65
C PHE A 89 50.56 -44.36 21.62
N GLN A 90 50.65 -43.83 20.39
CA GLN A 90 50.63 -44.44 19.02
C GLN A 90 49.83 -45.74 18.64
N THR A 91 49.21 -45.66 17.44
CA THR A 91 48.96 -46.70 16.39
C THR A 91 48.16 -48.00 16.68
N MET A 92 47.14 -48.31 15.86
CA MET A 92 47.22 -49.20 14.66
C MET A 92 45.84 -49.33 13.94
N ALA A 93 45.66 -50.26 12.97
CA ALA A 93 44.44 -50.37 12.13
C ALA A 93 44.06 -51.80 11.67
N LYS A 94 42.76 -52.01 11.31
CA LYS A 94 42.09 -53.26 10.80
C LYS A 94 42.00 -54.39 11.85
N ALA A 95 40.94 -55.21 11.97
CA ALA A 95 40.27 -56.02 10.95
C ALA A 95 38.98 -56.74 11.51
N ALA A 96 38.40 -57.64 10.71
CA ALA A 96 37.39 -58.66 11.06
C ALA A 96 35.93 -58.21 11.39
N SER A 97 34.99 -59.17 11.43
CA SER A 97 34.12 -59.53 10.28
C SER A 97 33.03 -60.57 10.66
N LYS A 98 32.03 -60.77 9.77
CA LYS A 98 31.11 -61.94 9.65
C LYS A 98 30.11 -62.24 10.79
N SER A 99 28.82 -62.00 10.53
CA SER A 99 27.68 -62.96 10.65
C SER A 99 26.34 -62.21 10.49
N LYS A 100 25.22 -62.82 10.04
CA LYS A 100 24.92 -64.17 9.55
C LYS A 100 23.80 -64.07 8.48
N LYS A 101 23.71 -65.04 7.56
CA LYS A 101 22.53 -65.21 6.67
C LYS A 101 21.51 -66.13 7.32
N LEU A 102 20.23 -65.96 6.96
CA LEU A 102 19.32 -67.09 6.72
C LEU A 102 18.25 -66.69 5.68
N ALA A 103 17.69 -67.69 5.00
CA ALA A 103 16.63 -67.57 3.99
C ALA A 103 15.35 -68.27 4.54
N THR A 104 14.19 -68.33 3.88
CA THR A 104 13.93 -68.89 2.53
C THR A 104 12.51 -68.56 1.99
N LYS A 105 12.39 -68.47 0.65
CA LYS A 105 11.35 -69.06 -0.26
C LYS A 105 9.83 -68.96 0.10
N SER A 106 8.88 -68.87 -0.86
CA SER A 106 8.90 -68.58 -2.31
C SER A 106 7.47 -68.55 -2.92
N GLY A 107 7.24 -67.76 -3.97
CA GLY A 107 6.05 -67.83 -4.86
C GLY A 107 5.04 -66.68 -4.65
N SER A 108 4.35 -66.16 -5.68
CA SER A 108 4.37 -66.45 -7.13
C SER A 108 4.00 -65.22 -8.01
N SER A 109 4.22 -65.36 -9.33
CA SER A 109 3.54 -64.68 -10.47
C SER A 109 3.49 -63.14 -10.62
N ALA A 110 4.02 -62.68 -11.78
CA ALA A 110 3.62 -61.52 -12.62
C ALA A 110 3.18 -60.18 -11.96
N LYS A 111 4.01 -59.13 -11.98
CA LYS A 111 4.27 -58.19 -13.10
C LYS A 111 3.04 -57.41 -13.63
N PHE A 112 2.97 -56.12 -13.29
CA PHE A 112 3.05 -55.04 -14.29
C PHE A 112 3.85 -53.85 -13.71
N ARG A 113 4.26 -52.88 -14.55
CA ARG A 113 5.54 -52.16 -14.38
C ARG A 113 5.41 -50.64 -14.20
N ALA A 114 5.26 -50.17 -12.97
CA ALA A 114 5.41 -48.74 -12.63
C ALA A 114 6.89 -48.35 -12.46
N LYS A 115 7.28 -47.13 -12.87
CA LYS A 115 8.64 -46.59 -12.71
C LYS A 115 8.60 -45.32 -11.84
N ALA A 116 8.85 -45.48 -10.54
CA ALA A 116 8.85 -44.36 -9.59
C ALA A 116 10.09 -43.46 -9.76
N ARG A 117 9.93 -42.15 -9.48
CA ARG A 117 11.05 -41.24 -9.22
C ARG A 117 11.73 -41.62 -7.90
N LYS A 118 13.05 -41.44 -7.79
CA LYS A 118 13.80 -41.60 -6.53
C LYS A 118 14.13 -40.25 -5.90
N SER A 119 14.32 -40.28 -4.57
CA SER A 119 14.53 -39.14 -3.69
C SER A 119 15.97 -38.60 -3.67
N VAL A 120 16.14 -37.43 -3.05
CA VAL A 120 17.37 -36.63 -2.98
C VAL A 120 18.35 -37.19 -1.94
N GLY A 121 19.65 -37.09 -2.24
CA GLY A 121 20.76 -37.17 -1.29
C GLY A 121 21.51 -35.83 -1.19
N THR A 122 22.18 -35.56 -0.07
CA THR A 122 22.70 -34.23 0.29
C THR A 122 24.04 -33.86 -0.36
N GLY A 123 24.24 -32.56 -0.60
CA GLY A 123 25.49 -31.97 -1.10
C GLY A 123 25.74 -30.57 -0.52
N LYS A 124 27.00 -30.19 -0.33
CA LYS A 124 27.41 -28.89 0.26
C LYS A 124 27.31 -27.74 -0.75
N PRO A 125 27.19 -26.47 -0.29
CA PRO A 125 26.90 -25.32 -1.15
C PRO A 125 28.07 -24.96 -2.07
N THR A 126 27.81 -24.86 -3.37
CA THR A 126 28.72 -24.28 -4.37
C THR A 126 28.41 -22.81 -4.59
N ARG A 127 29.46 -21.98 -4.76
CA ARG A 127 29.40 -20.53 -4.96
C ARG A 127 28.49 -20.11 -6.12
N ASN A 128 27.93 -18.90 -6.03
CA ASN A 128 27.12 -18.23 -7.04
C ASN A 128 27.73 -18.35 -8.45
N ALA A 129 27.05 -19.09 -9.34
CA ALA A 129 27.26 -18.96 -10.77
C ALA A 129 26.44 -17.77 -11.28
N GLN A 130 27.11 -16.75 -11.82
CA GLN A 130 26.45 -15.66 -12.53
C GLN A 130 25.68 -16.22 -13.74
N GLY A 131 24.55 -15.60 -14.10
CA GLY A 131 23.64 -16.10 -15.13
C GLY A 131 24.25 -16.07 -16.53
N ALA A 132 24.88 -17.17 -16.94
CA ALA A 132 25.36 -17.36 -18.31
C ALA A 132 24.17 -17.46 -19.28
N LEU A 133 23.90 -16.37 -20.01
CA LEU A 133 22.87 -16.32 -21.05
C LEU A 133 23.10 -17.40 -22.12
N PRO A 134 22.04 -18.08 -22.60
CA PRO A 134 22.18 -19.16 -23.57
C PRO A 134 22.65 -18.63 -24.93
N ARG A 135 23.73 -19.23 -25.48
CA ARG A 135 24.30 -18.91 -26.81
C ARG A 135 23.40 -19.38 -27.96
N SER A 136 22.25 -18.74 -28.12
CA SER A 136 21.56 -18.63 -29.41
C SER A 136 22.11 -17.44 -30.20
N LYS A 137 21.81 -17.33 -31.50
CA LYS A 137 22.07 -16.09 -32.26
C LYS A 137 21.11 -15.02 -31.74
N SER A 138 21.60 -14.12 -30.88
CA SER A 138 20.76 -13.19 -30.12
C SER A 138 20.02 -12.20 -31.00
N LYS A 139 18.69 -12.31 -31.01
CA LYS A 139 17.79 -11.35 -31.68
C LYS A 139 17.48 -10.20 -30.72
N TRP A 140 17.90 -9.00 -31.10
CA TRP A 140 17.81 -7.78 -30.29
C TRP A 140 16.73 -6.81 -30.78
N VAL A 141 16.25 -6.96 -32.02
CA VAL A 141 15.28 -6.08 -32.67
C VAL A 141 14.12 -6.89 -33.23
N TYR A 142 12.88 -6.44 -33.02
CA TYR A 142 11.65 -7.10 -33.44
C TYR A 142 10.75 -6.13 -34.23
N ILE A 143 10.43 -6.45 -35.48
CA ILE A 143 9.74 -5.57 -36.43
C ILE A 143 8.21 -5.72 -36.34
N PHE A 144 7.48 -4.64 -36.58
CA PHE A 144 6.01 -4.60 -36.67
C PHE A 144 5.54 -3.63 -37.78
N GLY A 145 4.39 -3.91 -38.40
CA GLY A 145 3.75 -3.06 -39.41
C GLY A 145 3.35 -3.81 -40.68
N GLY A 146 2.55 -3.16 -41.55
CA GLY A 146 2.09 -3.79 -42.79
C GLY A 146 1.21 -5.03 -42.57
N GLY A 147 0.44 -5.06 -41.48
CA GLY A 147 -0.44 -6.18 -41.12
C GLY A 147 0.26 -7.42 -40.55
N LYS A 148 1.54 -7.31 -40.15
CA LYS A 148 2.32 -8.40 -39.52
C LYS A 148 3.29 -7.86 -38.46
N ALA A 149 3.71 -8.72 -37.54
CA ALA A 149 4.82 -8.45 -36.64
C ALA A 149 5.59 -9.72 -36.29
N GLU A 150 6.85 -9.54 -35.87
CA GLU A 150 7.68 -10.61 -35.32
C GLU A 150 7.50 -10.78 -33.80
N GLY A 151 6.80 -9.83 -33.16
CA GLY A 151 6.44 -9.85 -31.75
C GLY A 151 4.98 -10.27 -31.52
N LYS A 152 4.55 -10.24 -30.25
CA LYS A 152 3.17 -10.45 -29.79
C LYS A 152 3.01 -9.99 -28.34
N ALA A 153 1.77 -9.77 -27.87
CA ALA A 153 1.43 -9.31 -26.52
C ALA A 153 2.07 -10.16 -25.41
N ALA A 154 2.18 -11.48 -25.63
CA ALA A 154 2.82 -12.41 -24.69
C ALA A 154 4.33 -12.15 -24.45
N LEU A 155 5.01 -11.37 -25.29
CA LEU A 155 6.44 -11.02 -25.16
C LEU A 155 6.67 -9.72 -24.36
N LYS A 156 5.71 -9.29 -23.55
CA LYS A 156 5.74 -8.07 -22.72
C LYS A 156 6.96 -7.94 -21.78
N GLU A 157 7.61 -9.04 -21.41
CA GLU A 157 8.86 -9.00 -20.63
C GLU A 157 10.07 -8.56 -21.48
N LEU A 158 10.05 -8.88 -22.78
CA LEU A 158 11.15 -8.66 -23.73
C LEU A 158 10.96 -7.37 -24.56
N LEU A 159 9.72 -7.05 -24.92
CA LEU A 159 9.35 -5.91 -25.77
C LEU A 159 8.75 -4.73 -24.97
N GLY A 160 8.67 -4.87 -23.64
CA GLY A 160 7.89 -3.97 -22.80
C GLY A 160 6.38 -4.00 -23.09
N GLY A 161 5.61 -3.15 -22.41
CA GLY A 161 4.17 -3.01 -22.65
C GLY A 161 3.85 -2.43 -24.02
N LYS A 162 4.54 -1.35 -24.41
CA LYS A 162 4.27 -0.61 -25.66
C LYS A 162 4.59 -1.47 -26.91
N GLY A 163 5.79 -2.06 -26.98
CA GLY A 163 6.24 -2.85 -28.12
C GLY A 163 5.49 -4.17 -28.30
N ALA A 164 5.11 -4.84 -27.20
CA ALA A 164 4.30 -6.05 -27.26
C ALA A 164 2.89 -5.77 -27.80
N ASN A 165 2.27 -4.66 -27.40
CA ASN A 165 0.94 -4.26 -27.86
C ASN A 165 0.96 -3.70 -29.30
N LEU A 166 2.00 -2.95 -29.69
CA LEU A 166 2.23 -2.53 -31.09
C LEU A 166 2.33 -3.73 -32.04
N ALA A 167 3.09 -4.76 -31.64
CA ALA A 167 3.21 -5.99 -32.40
C ALA A 167 1.88 -6.77 -32.49
N GLU A 168 1.11 -6.84 -31.40
CA GLU A 168 -0.21 -7.50 -31.42
C GLU A 168 -1.21 -6.76 -32.31
N MET A 169 -1.31 -5.43 -32.20
CA MET A 169 -2.15 -4.61 -33.09
C MET A 169 -1.80 -4.81 -34.57
N ALA A 170 -0.50 -4.86 -34.90
CA ALA A 170 -0.07 -5.12 -36.27
C ALA A 170 -0.43 -6.55 -36.74
N ASN A 171 -0.34 -7.56 -35.86
CA ASN A 171 -0.79 -8.94 -36.16
C ASN A 171 -2.32 -9.06 -36.32
N LEU A 172 -3.09 -8.20 -35.65
CA LEU A 172 -4.54 -8.07 -35.82
C LEU A 172 -4.95 -7.34 -37.12
N GLY A 173 -3.99 -6.94 -37.96
CA GLY A 173 -4.26 -6.22 -39.20
C GLY A 173 -4.69 -4.76 -39.00
N LEU A 174 -4.50 -4.19 -37.80
CA LEU A 174 -4.81 -2.79 -37.53
C LEU A 174 -3.84 -1.84 -38.25
N PRO A 175 -4.26 -0.60 -38.57
CA PRO A 175 -3.41 0.40 -39.21
C PRO A 175 -2.37 0.96 -38.22
N VAL A 176 -1.35 0.17 -37.90
CA VAL A 176 -0.21 0.58 -37.05
C VAL A 176 0.90 1.12 -37.95
N PRO A 177 1.42 2.35 -37.73
CA PRO A 177 2.59 2.84 -38.44
C PRO A 177 3.78 1.90 -38.24
N PRO A 178 4.51 1.50 -39.29
CA PRO A 178 5.55 0.48 -39.22
C PRO A 178 6.73 0.92 -38.35
N GLY A 179 7.37 -0.04 -37.68
CA GLY A 179 8.44 0.21 -36.73
C GLY A 179 9.14 -1.05 -36.25
N PHE A 180 9.94 -0.90 -35.21
CA PHE A 180 10.61 -1.99 -34.52
C PHE A 180 10.83 -1.70 -33.03
N THR A 181 10.90 -2.76 -32.23
CA THR A 181 11.23 -2.72 -30.81
C THR A 181 12.63 -3.28 -30.57
N ILE A 182 13.50 -2.51 -29.92
CA ILE A 182 14.76 -2.95 -29.34
C ILE A 182 14.48 -3.48 -27.93
N THR A 183 14.91 -4.71 -27.63
CA THR A 183 14.46 -5.45 -26.44
C THR A 183 14.99 -4.90 -25.10
N THR A 184 14.25 -5.15 -24.01
CA THR A 184 14.66 -4.88 -22.62
C THR A 184 16.01 -5.50 -22.27
N ALA A 185 16.35 -6.63 -22.88
CA ALA A 185 17.65 -7.30 -22.70
C ALA A 185 18.84 -6.44 -23.20
N VAL A 186 18.63 -5.53 -24.15
CA VAL A 186 19.66 -4.56 -24.57
C VAL A 186 19.88 -3.49 -23.49
N CYS A 187 18.83 -3.04 -22.79
CA CYS A 187 18.96 -2.16 -21.63
C CYS A 187 19.78 -2.83 -20.52
N ALA A 188 19.53 -4.12 -20.24
CA ALA A 188 20.31 -4.88 -19.27
C ALA A 188 21.78 -5.05 -19.71
N PHE A 189 22.04 -5.30 -21.01
CA PHE A 189 23.39 -5.35 -21.56
C PHE A 189 24.12 -4.00 -21.41
N PHE A 190 23.45 -2.90 -21.74
CA PHE A 190 23.96 -1.52 -21.72
C PHE A 190 24.49 -1.14 -20.33
N TYR A 191 23.72 -1.40 -19.27
CA TYR A 191 24.18 -1.16 -17.89
C TYR A 191 25.26 -2.15 -17.41
N ALA A 192 25.31 -3.36 -17.97
CA ALA A 192 26.32 -4.36 -17.61
C ALA A 192 27.67 -4.22 -18.35
N HIS A 193 27.76 -3.35 -19.36
CA HIS A 193 28.95 -3.17 -20.21
C HIS A 193 29.23 -1.68 -20.46
N ASP A 194 29.31 -0.87 -19.40
CA ASP A 194 29.74 0.54 -19.43
C ASP A 194 29.02 1.41 -20.48
N LYS A 195 27.70 1.25 -20.61
CA LYS A 195 26.83 1.94 -21.59
C LYS A 195 27.18 1.67 -23.06
N SER A 196 27.79 0.51 -23.35
CA SER A 196 28.03 0.02 -24.72
C SER A 196 26.91 -0.90 -25.23
N TYR A 197 26.92 -1.21 -26.53
CA TYR A 197 25.91 -2.03 -27.20
C TYR A 197 26.44 -3.39 -27.66
N PRO A 198 25.59 -4.44 -27.78
CA PRO A 198 25.96 -5.67 -28.46
C PRO A 198 26.40 -5.41 -29.90
N LYS A 199 27.47 -6.07 -30.37
CA LYS A 199 28.01 -5.86 -31.72
C LYS A 199 27.00 -6.19 -32.82
N GLU A 200 26.10 -7.14 -32.55
CA GLU A 200 25.05 -7.58 -33.46
C GLU A 200 23.83 -6.66 -33.47
N LEU A 201 23.75 -5.65 -32.60
CA LEU A 201 22.60 -4.74 -32.52
C LEU A 201 22.54 -3.81 -33.73
N LYS A 202 23.66 -3.16 -34.09
CA LYS A 202 23.67 -2.13 -35.15
C LYS A 202 23.17 -2.67 -36.51
N PRO A 203 23.67 -3.82 -37.02
CA PRO A 203 23.14 -4.43 -38.25
C PRO A 203 21.67 -4.88 -38.16
N GLN A 204 21.15 -5.17 -36.95
CA GLN A 204 19.74 -5.49 -36.76
C GLN A 204 18.85 -4.24 -36.80
N VAL A 205 19.32 -3.11 -36.26
CA VAL A 205 18.63 -1.81 -36.33
C VAL A 205 18.59 -1.29 -37.76
N GLU A 206 19.72 -1.37 -38.48
CA GLU A 206 19.83 -0.95 -39.89
C GLU A 206 18.86 -1.75 -40.79
N LYS A 207 18.91 -3.08 -40.70
CA LYS A 207 17.98 -3.99 -41.43
C LYS A 207 16.50 -3.82 -41.05
N ALA A 208 16.21 -3.35 -39.84
CA ALA A 208 14.85 -3.04 -39.42
C ALA A 208 14.37 -1.71 -40.03
N LEU A 209 15.24 -0.69 -40.05
CA LEU A 209 14.96 0.60 -40.66
C LEU A 209 14.76 0.50 -42.18
N GLU A 210 15.55 -0.34 -42.88
CA GLU A 210 15.33 -0.71 -44.29
C GLU A 210 13.93 -1.29 -44.55
N GLN A 211 13.38 -2.05 -43.60
CA GLN A 211 12.03 -2.63 -43.72
C GLN A 211 10.94 -1.59 -43.46
N VAL A 212 11.13 -0.71 -42.48
CA VAL A 212 10.22 0.44 -42.24
C VAL A 212 10.20 1.37 -43.47
N ALA A 213 11.37 1.67 -44.04
CA ALA A 213 11.49 2.44 -45.28
C ALA A 213 10.72 1.79 -46.45
N ARG A 214 10.90 0.48 -46.66
CA ARG A 214 10.19 -0.27 -47.70
C ARG A 214 8.68 -0.32 -47.51
N ILE A 215 8.19 -0.39 -46.27
CA ILE A 215 6.74 -0.44 -45.98
C ILE A 215 6.11 0.96 -46.11
N THR A 216 6.84 2.03 -45.78
CA THR A 216 6.35 3.42 -45.90
C THR A 216 6.53 4.02 -47.30
N GLY A 217 7.42 3.45 -48.12
CA GLY A 217 7.84 4.06 -49.38
C GLY A 217 8.63 5.36 -49.20
N ARG A 218 9.27 5.56 -48.04
CA ARG A 218 10.09 6.74 -47.67
C ARG A 218 11.50 6.28 -47.28
N ALA A 219 12.53 7.12 -47.35
CA ALA A 219 13.92 6.75 -47.05
C ALA A 219 14.52 7.61 -45.93
N PHE A 220 15.24 6.99 -44.98
CA PHE A 220 15.74 7.68 -43.79
C PHE A 220 16.88 8.65 -44.15
N GLY A 221 16.69 9.94 -43.86
CA GLY A 221 17.61 11.00 -44.25
C GLY A 221 17.58 11.42 -45.72
N ASP A 222 16.61 10.94 -46.51
CA ASP A 222 16.48 11.35 -47.91
C ASP A 222 15.99 12.80 -48.07
N ALA A 223 16.61 13.55 -48.98
CA ALA A 223 16.36 14.97 -49.18
C ALA A 223 15.17 15.29 -50.13
N THR A 224 14.32 14.30 -50.40
CA THR A 224 13.13 14.43 -51.26
C THR A 224 11.92 13.72 -50.68
N ASN A 225 12.09 12.55 -50.08
CA ASN A 225 11.05 11.74 -49.47
C ASN A 225 11.53 11.14 -48.13
N PRO A 226 11.79 11.99 -47.12
CA PRO A 226 12.33 11.54 -45.84
C PRO A 226 11.36 10.61 -45.09
N LEU A 227 11.92 9.51 -44.57
CA LEU A 227 11.34 8.78 -43.46
C LEU A 227 11.74 9.50 -42.16
N LEU A 228 10.74 10.01 -41.44
CA LEU A 228 10.89 10.49 -40.07
C LEU A 228 10.37 9.43 -39.10
N VAL A 229 10.94 9.36 -37.89
CA VAL A 229 10.56 8.37 -36.87
C VAL A 229 10.34 9.02 -35.50
N SER A 230 9.53 8.37 -34.65
CA SER A 230 9.54 8.62 -33.21
C SER A 230 10.31 7.52 -32.49
N VAL A 231 10.97 7.90 -31.38
CA VAL A 231 11.69 6.99 -30.48
C VAL A 231 10.99 7.07 -29.12
N ARG A 232 10.29 6.00 -28.76
CA ARG A 232 9.37 5.92 -27.61
C ARG A 232 9.85 4.86 -26.62
N SER A 233 10.03 5.23 -25.36
CA SER A 233 10.33 4.31 -24.26
C SER A 233 9.20 3.28 -24.02
N GLY A 234 9.53 2.14 -23.38
CA GLY A 234 8.54 1.11 -23.06
C GLY A 234 9.05 0.04 -22.10
N ALA A 235 8.82 0.22 -20.79
CA ALA A 235 9.13 -0.80 -19.79
C ALA A 235 8.03 -1.90 -19.72
N ARG A 236 8.30 -2.98 -18.97
CA ARG A 236 7.32 -4.06 -18.70
C ARG A 236 6.08 -3.54 -17.96
N ALA A 237 6.30 -2.66 -16.98
CA ALA A 237 5.24 -1.90 -16.30
C ALA A 237 4.98 -0.58 -17.03
N SER A 238 3.76 -0.04 -16.90
CA SER A 238 3.47 1.31 -17.36
C SER A 238 4.04 2.32 -16.35
N MET A 239 4.82 3.28 -16.83
CA MET A 239 5.41 4.37 -16.03
C MET A 239 5.12 5.72 -16.72
N PRO A 240 3.87 6.23 -16.69
CA PRO A 240 3.48 7.44 -17.41
C PRO A 240 4.28 8.66 -16.94
N GLY A 241 4.75 9.49 -17.88
CA GLY A 241 5.54 10.70 -17.59
C GLY A 241 6.98 10.45 -17.08
N MET A 242 7.39 9.19 -16.85
CA MET A 242 8.68 8.91 -16.18
C MET A 242 9.87 8.71 -17.13
N MET A 243 9.61 8.46 -18.41
CA MET A 243 10.60 8.16 -19.45
C MET A 243 10.20 8.86 -20.74
N ASP A 244 11.20 9.35 -21.46
CA ASP A 244 11.03 10.34 -22.50
C ASP A 244 10.53 9.73 -23.83
N THR A 245 10.21 10.63 -24.76
CA THR A 245 9.86 10.33 -26.14
C THR A 245 10.38 11.44 -27.03
N VAL A 246 10.98 11.07 -28.16
CA VAL A 246 11.41 12.02 -29.20
C VAL A 246 10.55 11.77 -30.44
N LEU A 247 9.88 12.80 -30.96
CA LEU A 247 9.14 12.76 -32.23
C LEU A 247 10.00 13.37 -33.36
N ASN A 248 9.52 13.26 -34.61
CA ASN A 248 10.09 13.96 -35.78
C ASN A 248 11.59 13.68 -36.07
N LEU A 249 12.17 12.60 -35.54
CA LEU A 249 13.58 12.27 -35.68
C LEU A 249 13.93 11.91 -37.12
N GLY A 250 15.01 12.50 -37.62
CA GLY A 250 15.41 12.52 -39.02
C GLY A 250 15.24 13.91 -39.67
N LEU A 251 14.67 14.89 -38.96
CA LEU A 251 14.69 16.29 -39.38
C LEU A 251 16.11 16.88 -39.24
N ASN A 252 16.53 17.57 -40.29
CA ASN A 252 17.77 18.33 -40.40
C ASN A 252 17.55 19.45 -41.44
N ASP A 253 18.56 20.29 -41.66
CA ASP A 253 18.46 21.47 -42.54
C ASP A 253 18.18 21.14 -44.03
N ARG A 254 18.20 19.86 -44.43
CA ARG A 254 17.82 19.39 -45.78
C ARG A 254 16.47 18.67 -45.80
N THR A 255 16.18 17.84 -44.80
CA THR A 255 14.94 17.07 -44.75
C THR A 255 13.75 17.91 -44.32
N VAL A 256 13.95 19.04 -43.63
CA VAL A 256 12.88 20.01 -43.33
C VAL A 256 12.32 20.65 -44.61
N GLU A 257 13.16 21.04 -45.57
CA GLU A 257 12.75 21.54 -46.89
C GLU A 257 11.98 20.46 -47.68
N ALA A 258 12.44 19.21 -47.61
CA ALA A 258 11.77 18.07 -48.23
C ALA A 258 10.40 17.72 -47.59
N ILE A 259 10.16 18.12 -46.34
CA ILE A 259 8.84 18.06 -45.71
C ILE A 259 7.99 19.27 -46.16
N ALA A 260 8.53 20.49 -46.11
CA ALA A 260 7.84 21.72 -46.52
C ALA A 260 7.29 21.64 -47.96
N ALA A 261 8.11 21.17 -48.90
CA ALA A 261 7.73 20.99 -50.30
C ALA A 261 6.74 19.84 -50.56
N ARG A 262 6.39 19.05 -49.52
CA ARG A 262 5.45 17.92 -49.59
C ARG A 262 4.15 18.14 -48.84
N SER A 263 4.16 18.98 -47.81
CA SER A 263 2.95 19.46 -47.13
C SER A 263 2.30 20.64 -47.85
N ASP A 264 3.04 21.32 -48.74
CA ASP A 264 2.76 22.70 -49.19
C ASP A 264 2.61 23.69 -48.03
N ASP A 265 3.18 23.34 -46.88
CA ASP A 265 3.16 24.12 -45.64
C ASP A 265 4.58 24.15 -45.04
N ARG A 266 5.26 25.26 -45.28
CA ARG A 266 6.60 25.60 -44.76
C ARG A 266 6.58 25.86 -43.25
N ARG A 267 5.46 26.34 -42.70
CA ARG A 267 5.27 26.59 -41.26
C ARG A 267 5.15 25.27 -40.50
N PHE A 268 4.32 24.33 -40.95
CA PHE A 268 4.24 22.98 -40.37
C PHE A 268 5.61 22.29 -40.32
N ALA A 269 6.38 22.37 -41.40
CA ALA A 269 7.69 21.74 -41.49
C ALA A 269 8.68 22.32 -40.45
N TYR A 270 8.76 23.65 -40.34
CA TYR A 270 9.66 24.31 -39.41
C TYR A 270 9.17 24.30 -37.95
N ASP A 271 7.86 24.29 -37.67
CA ASP A 271 7.32 23.99 -36.33
C ASP A 271 7.67 22.55 -35.90
N SER A 272 7.53 21.59 -36.82
CA SER A 272 7.96 20.20 -36.57
C SER A 272 9.47 20.10 -36.29
N TYR A 273 10.29 20.98 -36.90
CA TYR A 273 11.74 21.03 -36.69
C TYR A 273 12.14 21.76 -35.40
N ARG A 274 11.52 22.89 -35.03
CA ARG A 274 11.77 23.54 -33.72
C ARG A 274 11.39 22.62 -32.57
N ARG A 275 10.23 21.94 -32.65
CA ARG A 275 9.82 20.92 -31.68
C ARG A 275 10.82 19.76 -31.61
N PHE A 276 11.31 19.27 -32.75
CA PHE A 276 12.36 18.24 -32.77
C PHE A 276 13.64 18.71 -32.06
N ILE A 277 14.12 19.93 -32.36
CA ILE A 277 15.33 20.48 -31.74
C ILE A 277 15.16 20.60 -30.22
N THR A 278 14.02 21.13 -29.75
CA THR A 278 13.70 21.23 -28.32
C THR A 278 13.67 19.87 -27.64
N MET A 279 12.83 18.94 -28.12
CA MET A 279 12.71 17.57 -27.56
C MET A 279 14.06 16.83 -27.56
N TYR A 280 14.79 16.87 -28.67
CA TYR A 280 16.06 16.16 -28.79
C TYR A 280 17.14 16.77 -27.90
N SER A 281 17.18 18.09 -27.76
CA SER A 281 18.18 18.77 -26.94
C SER A 281 17.96 18.57 -25.44
N ASP A 282 16.70 18.62 -24.98
CA ASP A 282 16.35 18.34 -23.59
C ASP A 282 16.66 16.86 -23.24
N VAL A 283 16.13 15.93 -24.03
CA VAL A 283 16.19 14.48 -23.74
C VAL A 283 17.56 13.86 -24.00
N VAL A 284 18.29 14.31 -25.04
CA VAL A 284 19.51 13.64 -25.53
C VAL A 284 20.78 14.45 -25.28
N LEU A 285 20.70 15.79 -25.34
CA LEU A 285 21.86 16.67 -25.12
C LEU A 285 21.91 17.24 -23.69
N GLY A 286 20.82 17.16 -22.93
CA GLY A 286 20.72 17.70 -21.56
C GLY A 286 20.55 19.22 -21.48
N PHE A 287 20.15 19.87 -22.57
CA PHE A 287 19.93 21.32 -22.63
C PHE A 287 18.44 21.61 -22.41
N ALA A 288 18.12 22.08 -21.21
CA ALA A 288 16.76 22.04 -20.65
C ALA A 288 15.75 22.95 -21.37
N HIS A 289 14.53 22.42 -21.56
CA HIS A 289 13.41 23.02 -22.29
C HIS A 289 13.21 24.55 -22.10
N HIS A 290 13.29 25.07 -20.87
CA HIS A 290 13.02 26.50 -20.59
C HIS A 290 13.87 27.49 -21.40
N HIS A 291 15.11 27.15 -21.76
CA HIS A 291 15.97 28.01 -22.59
C HIS A 291 15.46 28.18 -24.03
N PHE A 292 14.62 27.25 -24.52
CA PHE A 292 13.96 27.40 -25.82
C PHE A 292 12.77 28.34 -25.73
N GLU A 293 11.96 28.21 -24.67
CA GLU A 293 10.82 29.10 -24.42
C GLU A 293 11.27 30.54 -24.16
N GLU A 294 12.37 30.76 -23.41
CA GLU A 294 13.02 32.09 -23.27
C GLU A 294 13.35 32.73 -24.63
N ILE A 295 13.84 31.95 -25.59
CA ILE A 295 14.16 32.43 -26.95
C ILE A 295 12.89 32.71 -27.77
N LEU A 296 11.87 31.88 -27.61
CA LEU A 296 10.60 31.97 -28.34
C LEU A 296 9.72 33.12 -27.83
N ASP A 297 9.62 33.32 -26.53
CA ASP A 297 8.91 34.44 -25.92
C ASP A 297 9.62 35.77 -26.25
N THR A 298 10.95 35.84 -26.14
CA THR A 298 11.74 37.00 -26.62
C THR A 298 11.51 37.30 -28.11
N PHE A 299 11.26 36.27 -28.92
CA PHE A 299 10.93 36.45 -30.34
C PHE A 299 9.49 36.96 -30.55
N LYS A 300 8.51 36.39 -29.82
CA LYS A 300 7.10 36.79 -29.85
C LYS A 300 6.93 38.24 -29.40
N ASP A 301 7.49 38.62 -28.25
CA ASP A 301 7.50 39.99 -27.72
C ASP A 301 8.10 40.97 -28.72
N GLY A 302 9.23 40.60 -29.33
CA GLY A 302 9.93 41.40 -30.34
C GLY A 302 9.14 41.66 -31.63
N ARG A 303 8.01 40.96 -31.86
CA ARG A 303 7.10 41.16 -32.99
C ARG A 303 5.64 41.45 -32.58
N GLY A 304 5.33 41.52 -31.29
CA GLY A 304 3.97 41.72 -30.77
C GLY A 304 3.05 40.51 -30.95
N TYR A 305 3.60 39.30 -31.06
CA TYR A 305 2.82 38.06 -31.11
C TYR A 305 2.43 37.59 -29.71
N SER A 306 1.31 36.89 -29.61
CA SER A 306 0.72 36.44 -28.34
C SER A 306 0.64 34.93 -28.20
N LEU A 307 0.61 34.22 -29.34
CA LEU A 307 0.51 32.76 -29.42
C LEU A 307 1.58 32.22 -30.38
N ASP A 308 2.05 31.01 -30.14
CA ASP A 308 2.87 30.25 -31.11
C ASP A 308 2.19 30.12 -32.48
N THR A 309 0.85 30.18 -32.51
CA THR A 309 0.05 30.14 -33.74
C THR A 309 0.13 31.41 -34.58
N ASP A 310 0.76 32.48 -34.10
CA ASP A 310 0.88 33.75 -34.81
C ASP A 310 2.11 33.76 -35.75
N LEU A 311 3.11 32.91 -35.50
CA LEU A 311 4.37 32.86 -36.26
C LEU A 311 4.20 32.29 -37.68
N THR A 312 4.84 32.93 -38.65
CA THR A 312 4.90 32.48 -40.05
C THR A 312 5.96 31.40 -40.27
N GLY A 313 6.03 30.84 -41.48
CA GLY A 313 7.08 29.88 -41.84
C GLY A 313 8.50 30.46 -41.71
N ASP A 314 8.70 31.71 -42.13
CA ASP A 314 10.01 32.35 -42.11
C ASP A 314 10.43 32.77 -40.69
N ASP A 315 9.47 33.07 -39.81
CA ASP A 315 9.71 33.29 -38.38
C ASP A 315 10.28 32.02 -37.72
N TRP A 316 9.70 30.86 -38.03
CA TRP A 316 10.22 29.59 -37.51
C TRP A 316 11.60 29.24 -38.08
N ILE A 317 11.97 29.68 -39.28
CA ILE A 317 13.36 29.57 -39.78
C ILE A 317 14.32 30.37 -38.89
N GLU A 318 13.95 31.62 -38.54
CA GLU A 318 14.77 32.47 -37.67
C GLU A 318 14.90 31.88 -36.26
N VAL A 319 13.79 31.42 -35.67
CA VAL A 319 13.76 30.75 -34.35
C VAL A 319 14.59 29.46 -34.36
N VAL A 320 14.49 28.62 -35.40
CA VAL A 320 15.34 27.42 -35.57
C VAL A 320 16.83 27.78 -35.66
N GLY A 321 17.18 28.90 -36.30
CA GLY A 321 18.55 29.44 -36.30
C GLY A 321 19.02 29.80 -34.89
N ARG A 322 18.21 30.54 -34.14
CA ARG A 322 18.49 30.90 -32.73
C ARG A 322 18.62 29.66 -31.83
N TYR A 323 17.73 28.67 -31.99
CA TYR A 323 17.75 27.40 -31.25
C TYR A 323 19.04 26.61 -31.48
N LYS A 324 19.44 26.39 -32.74
CA LYS A 324 20.71 25.70 -33.05
C LYS A 324 21.93 26.44 -32.51
N THR A 325 21.90 27.77 -32.51
CA THR A 325 22.97 28.62 -31.96
C THR A 325 23.07 28.49 -30.43
N ALA A 326 21.94 28.44 -29.73
CA ALA A 326 21.89 28.22 -28.28
C ALA A 326 22.42 26.81 -27.90
N VAL A 327 21.99 25.77 -28.62
CA VAL A 327 22.50 24.39 -28.44
C VAL A 327 24.02 24.33 -28.66
N ALA A 328 24.53 24.95 -29.72
CA ALA A 328 25.97 24.99 -30.00
C ALA A 328 26.77 25.71 -28.90
N ARG A 329 26.25 26.82 -28.38
CA ARG A 329 26.86 27.59 -27.29
C ARG A 329 26.91 26.79 -25.98
N GLU A 330 25.80 26.18 -25.57
CA GLU A 330 25.68 25.58 -24.24
C GLU A 330 26.24 24.15 -24.17
N THR A 331 26.06 23.36 -25.23
CA THR A 331 26.55 21.96 -25.28
C THR A 331 27.97 21.84 -25.87
N GLY A 332 28.51 22.94 -26.41
CA GLY A 332 29.80 22.99 -27.10
C GLY A 332 29.84 22.23 -28.43
N LYS A 333 28.68 21.88 -29.01
CA LYS A 333 28.54 21.08 -30.25
C LYS A 333 27.30 21.48 -31.03
N ASP A 334 27.41 21.52 -32.35
CA ASP A 334 26.28 21.79 -33.24
C ASP A 334 25.19 20.72 -33.13
N PHE A 335 23.94 21.12 -33.39
CA PHE A 335 22.80 20.20 -33.41
C PHE A 335 22.99 19.12 -34.51
N PRO A 336 22.92 17.82 -34.17
CA PRO A 336 23.36 16.74 -35.06
C PRO A 336 22.51 16.66 -36.33
N GLN A 337 23.16 16.92 -37.48
CA GLN A 337 22.49 16.90 -38.79
C GLN A 337 22.38 15.50 -39.41
N ASP A 338 23.14 14.50 -38.93
CA ASP A 338 23.03 13.11 -39.39
C ASP A 338 21.87 12.38 -38.67
N PRO A 339 20.84 11.90 -39.41
CA PRO A 339 19.76 11.10 -38.84
C PRO A 339 20.21 9.81 -38.13
N HIS A 340 21.32 9.20 -38.55
CA HIS A 340 21.83 8.00 -37.86
C HIS A 340 22.46 8.36 -36.50
N GLN A 341 23.25 9.43 -36.42
CA GLN A 341 23.71 10.01 -35.15
C GLN A 341 22.54 10.38 -34.24
N GLN A 342 21.49 11.03 -34.78
CA GLN A 342 20.27 11.34 -34.03
C GLN A 342 19.64 10.05 -33.44
N LEU A 343 19.44 9.02 -34.27
CA LEU A 343 18.78 7.78 -33.85
C LEU A 343 19.56 7.07 -32.72
N TRP A 344 20.89 6.99 -32.82
CA TRP A 344 21.72 6.37 -31.78
C TRP A 344 21.80 7.18 -30.48
N GLY A 345 21.74 8.51 -30.58
CA GLY A 345 21.61 9.40 -29.42
C GLY A 345 20.29 9.14 -28.68
N ALA A 346 19.16 9.15 -29.38
CA ALA A 346 17.84 8.90 -28.80
C ALA A 346 17.72 7.49 -28.17
N ILE A 347 18.30 6.45 -28.79
CA ILE A 347 18.37 5.10 -28.19
C ILE A 347 19.16 5.11 -26.87
N GLY A 348 20.31 5.79 -26.83
CA GLY A 348 21.14 5.90 -25.63
C GLY A 348 20.50 6.73 -24.51
N ALA A 349 19.74 7.77 -24.87
CA ALA A 349 18.96 8.57 -23.94
C ALA A 349 17.82 7.75 -23.30
N VAL A 350 17.03 7.01 -24.10
CA VAL A 350 15.96 6.16 -23.58
C VAL A 350 16.48 5.10 -22.62
N PHE A 351 17.59 4.42 -22.92
CA PHE A 351 18.18 3.49 -21.96
C PHE A 351 18.69 4.21 -20.70
N SER A 352 19.36 5.36 -20.85
CA SER A 352 19.85 6.16 -19.72
C SER A 352 18.73 6.67 -18.80
N SER A 353 17.55 6.99 -19.35
CA SER A 353 16.38 7.47 -18.61
C SER A 353 15.92 6.48 -17.52
N TRP A 354 16.21 5.18 -17.69
CA TRP A 354 15.87 4.14 -16.73
C TRP A 354 16.53 4.38 -15.35
N MET A 355 17.72 4.97 -15.30
CA MET A 355 18.40 5.29 -14.03
C MET A 355 18.33 6.80 -13.68
N SER A 356 17.39 7.54 -14.27
CA SER A 356 17.05 8.89 -13.80
C SER A 356 16.47 8.85 -12.38
N ALA A 357 16.74 9.89 -11.59
CA ALA A 357 16.26 9.97 -10.20
C ALA A 357 14.73 9.83 -10.11
N ARG A 358 13.99 10.47 -11.03
CA ARG A 358 12.52 10.33 -11.12
C ARG A 358 12.09 8.87 -11.34
N ALA A 359 12.74 8.14 -12.24
CA ALA A 359 12.42 6.74 -12.52
C ALA A 359 12.77 5.81 -11.36
N VAL A 360 13.90 6.03 -10.68
CA VAL A 360 14.31 5.28 -9.47
C VAL A 360 13.29 5.48 -8.35
N THR A 361 12.87 6.71 -8.07
CA THR A 361 11.84 7.00 -7.05
C THR A 361 10.50 6.38 -7.40
N TYR A 362 10.04 6.50 -8.65
CA TYR A 362 8.79 5.86 -9.11
C TYR A 362 8.84 4.34 -8.97
N ARG A 363 9.96 3.71 -9.33
CA ARG A 363 10.15 2.26 -9.14
C ARG A 363 10.09 1.86 -7.67
N ARG A 364 10.64 2.67 -6.76
CA ARG A 364 10.59 2.42 -5.32
C ARG A 364 9.19 2.58 -4.73
N LEU A 365 8.38 3.51 -5.24
CA LEU A 365 7.00 3.74 -4.80
C LEU A 365 6.00 2.70 -5.33
N HIS A 366 6.30 2.08 -6.48
CA HIS A 366 5.43 1.09 -7.15
C HIS A 366 6.02 -0.33 -7.20
N ASN A 367 7.07 -0.58 -6.41
CA ASN A 367 7.77 -1.87 -6.24
C ASN A 367 8.15 -2.54 -7.58
N ILE A 368 8.60 -1.74 -8.54
CA ILE A 368 9.05 -2.20 -9.87
C ILE A 368 10.55 -2.53 -9.80
N PRO A 369 10.99 -3.77 -10.08
CA PRO A 369 12.41 -4.12 -10.06
C PRO A 369 13.23 -3.37 -11.10
N GLU A 370 14.41 -2.88 -10.70
CA GLU A 370 15.39 -2.24 -11.59
C GLU A 370 15.86 -3.17 -12.72
N SER A 371 15.98 -4.46 -12.43
CA SER A 371 16.45 -5.50 -13.36
C SER A 371 15.52 -5.77 -14.55
N TRP A 372 14.34 -5.13 -14.62
CA TRP A 372 13.42 -5.26 -15.76
C TRP A 372 13.84 -4.44 -16.99
N GLY A 373 14.56 -3.33 -16.78
CA GLY A 373 14.95 -2.41 -17.86
C GLY A 373 13.76 -1.79 -18.63
N THR A 374 14.09 -1.14 -19.74
CA THR A 374 13.12 -0.55 -20.68
C THR A 374 13.45 -0.96 -22.12
N ALA A 375 12.42 -1.14 -22.96
CA ALA A 375 12.58 -1.34 -24.40
C ALA A 375 12.51 0.02 -25.14
N VAL A 376 13.08 0.06 -26.35
CA VAL A 376 13.02 1.25 -27.23
C VAL A 376 12.17 0.92 -28.45
N ASN A 377 11.12 1.69 -28.70
CA ASN A 377 10.23 1.52 -29.84
C ASN A 377 10.56 2.62 -30.85
N VAL A 378 11.04 2.24 -32.03
CA VAL A 378 11.31 3.15 -33.15
C VAL A 378 10.19 2.96 -34.17
N GLN A 379 9.42 4.01 -34.46
CA GLN A 379 8.20 3.91 -35.27
C GLN A 379 8.11 5.05 -36.27
N ALA A 380 7.73 4.77 -37.52
CA ALA A 380 7.52 5.80 -38.53
C ALA A 380 6.54 6.89 -38.05
N MET A 381 6.88 8.15 -38.29
CA MET A 381 5.99 9.27 -38.01
C MET A 381 4.76 9.24 -38.92
N VAL A 382 3.63 9.57 -38.32
CA VAL A 382 2.39 10.00 -38.99
C VAL A 382 1.98 11.35 -38.40
N PHE A 383 1.46 12.25 -39.21
CA PHE A 383 1.26 13.65 -38.84
C PHE A 383 -0.22 14.01 -38.68
N GLY A 384 -0.61 14.41 -37.47
CA GLY A 384 -1.94 14.94 -37.17
C GLY A 384 -2.10 16.44 -37.47
N ASN A 385 -1.04 17.08 -37.95
CA ASN A 385 -0.90 18.53 -38.14
C ASN A 385 -0.54 18.95 -39.59
N LEU A 386 -1.14 18.28 -40.58
CA LEU A 386 -1.04 18.63 -42.01
C LEU A 386 -2.21 19.49 -42.51
N GLY A 387 -3.00 20.12 -41.63
CA GLY A 387 -4.27 20.76 -41.97
C GLY A 387 -5.50 20.02 -41.46
N GLU A 388 -6.68 20.49 -41.90
CA GLU A 388 -7.98 20.13 -41.30
C GLU A 388 -8.46 18.69 -41.60
N THR A 389 -7.84 17.99 -42.56
CA THR A 389 -8.07 16.54 -42.79
C THR A 389 -7.27 15.65 -41.81
N SER A 390 -6.40 16.25 -40.99
CA SER A 390 -5.51 15.54 -40.07
C SER A 390 -5.83 15.89 -38.61
N ALA A 391 -5.62 14.94 -37.70
CA ALA A 391 -5.96 15.08 -36.29
C ALA A 391 -5.17 14.10 -35.41
N THR A 392 -5.24 14.27 -34.10
CA THR A 392 -4.68 13.33 -33.12
C THR A 392 -5.55 13.26 -31.87
N GLY A 393 -5.58 12.11 -31.19
CA GLY A 393 -6.46 11.94 -30.03
C GLY A 393 -6.15 10.74 -29.15
N VAL A 394 -6.86 10.68 -28.03
CA VAL A 394 -6.81 9.62 -27.02
C VAL A 394 -8.23 9.13 -26.75
N ALA A 395 -8.44 7.83 -26.84
CA ALA A 395 -9.77 7.21 -26.74
C ALA A 395 -9.76 6.00 -25.80
N PHE A 396 -10.81 5.89 -24.99
CA PHE A 396 -11.11 4.75 -24.14
C PHE A 396 -12.33 4.01 -24.69
N THR A 397 -12.30 2.68 -24.74
CA THR A 397 -13.44 1.87 -25.25
C THR A 397 -14.69 2.01 -24.39
N ARG A 398 -14.52 2.43 -23.13
CA ARG A 398 -15.55 2.71 -22.12
C ARG A 398 -15.11 3.89 -21.26
N ASN A 399 -16.05 4.62 -20.67
CA ASN A 399 -15.72 5.74 -19.79
C ASN A 399 -14.90 5.27 -18.56
N PRO A 400 -13.67 5.78 -18.31
CA PRO A 400 -12.78 5.31 -17.25
C PRO A 400 -13.22 5.73 -15.83
N SER A 401 -14.14 6.69 -15.72
CA SER A 401 -14.64 7.23 -14.45
C SER A 401 -15.99 6.64 -14.03
N THR A 402 -16.90 6.41 -14.99
CA THR A 402 -18.25 5.86 -14.75
C THR A 402 -18.37 4.37 -15.07
N GLY A 403 -17.50 3.83 -15.93
CA GLY A 403 -17.57 2.46 -16.44
C GLY A 403 -18.57 2.22 -17.56
N GLU A 404 -19.25 3.27 -18.04
CA GLU A 404 -20.28 3.14 -19.09
C GLU A 404 -19.67 2.70 -20.43
N SER A 405 -20.36 1.77 -21.11
CA SER A 405 -20.02 1.20 -22.41
C SER A 405 -20.21 2.16 -23.61
N ARG A 406 -19.65 3.37 -23.54
CA ARG A 406 -19.54 4.33 -24.66
C ARG A 406 -18.07 4.66 -24.93
N LEU A 407 -17.72 4.89 -26.19
CA LEU A 407 -16.42 5.44 -26.58
C LEU A 407 -16.26 6.83 -25.93
N TYR A 408 -15.20 7.02 -25.15
CA TYR A 408 -14.96 8.23 -24.38
C TYR A 408 -13.54 8.74 -24.60
N GLY A 409 -13.33 10.05 -24.65
CA GLY A 409 -12.03 10.66 -24.88
C GLY A 409 -12.12 11.86 -25.82
N GLU A 410 -10.96 12.29 -26.29
CA GLU A 410 -10.75 13.62 -26.85
C GLU A 410 -9.83 13.59 -28.08
N PHE A 411 -9.98 14.59 -28.95
CA PHE A 411 -9.10 14.80 -30.11
C PHE A 411 -8.85 16.29 -30.40
N LEU A 412 -7.80 16.57 -31.17
CA LEU A 412 -7.52 17.89 -31.75
C LEU A 412 -7.31 17.73 -33.26
N ILE A 413 -7.97 18.59 -34.03
CA ILE A 413 -7.74 18.76 -35.48
C ILE A 413 -6.47 19.59 -35.66
N ASN A 414 -5.67 19.24 -36.65
CA ASN A 414 -4.45 19.95 -37.05
C ASN A 414 -3.49 20.15 -35.86
N ALA A 415 -3.05 19.05 -35.24
CA ALA A 415 -2.31 19.02 -33.97
C ALA A 415 -1.37 17.79 -33.84
N GLN A 416 -0.36 17.87 -32.96
CA GLN A 416 0.44 16.72 -32.53
C GLN A 416 0.01 16.23 -31.13
N GLY A 417 0.31 14.97 -30.80
CA GLY A 417 -0.10 14.36 -29.53
C GLY A 417 0.44 15.08 -28.28
N GLU A 418 1.51 15.86 -28.45
CA GLU A 418 2.01 16.80 -27.46
C GLU A 418 0.98 17.89 -27.09
N ASP A 419 0.29 18.48 -28.07
CA ASP A 419 -0.68 19.56 -27.86
C ASP A 419 -1.91 19.08 -27.04
N VAL A 420 -2.27 17.80 -27.17
CA VAL A 420 -3.34 17.15 -26.39
C VAL A 420 -2.90 16.92 -24.93
N VAL A 421 -1.63 16.56 -24.70
CA VAL A 421 -1.10 16.27 -23.36
C VAL A 421 -0.72 17.55 -22.60
N ALA A 422 -0.27 18.59 -23.30
CA ALA A 422 0.12 19.87 -22.71
C ALA A 422 -1.07 20.78 -22.37
N GLY A 423 -2.27 20.50 -22.88
CA GLY A 423 -3.49 21.27 -22.58
C GLY A 423 -3.57 22.67 -23.21
N ILE A 424 -2.55 23.08 -23.98
CA ILE A 424 -2.42 24.41 -24.60
C ILE A 424 -3.62 24.75 -25.50
N ARG A 425 -4.23 23.74 -26.14
CA ARG A 425 -5.44 23.87 -26.95
C ARG A 425 -6.56 23.04 -26.33
N THR A 426 -7.69 23.68 -26.00
CA THR A 426 -8.89 22.98 -25.49
C THR A 426 -9.30 21.87 -26.46
N PRO A 427 -9.32 20.59 -26.04
CA PRO A 427 -9.66 19.47 -26.90
C PRO A 427 -11.12 19.49 -27.40
N GLN A 428 -11.46 18.51 -28.23
CA GLN A 428 -12.80 18.30 -28.80
C GLN A 428 -13.30 16.89 -28.46
N ASP A 429 -14.61 16.74 -28.28
CA ASP A 429 -15.26 15.47 -27.95
C ASP A 429 -15.23 14.48 -29.13
N LEU A 430 -14.97 13.19 -28.86
CA LEU A 430 -15.02 12.17 -29.93
C LEU A 430 -16.43 11.95 -30.49
N THR A 431 -17.47 12.00 -29.65
CA THR A 431 -18.86 11.66 -30.03
C THR A 431 -19.79 12.87 -29.95
N GLU A 432 -20.81 12.88 -30.79
CA GLU A 432 -21.82 13.95 -30.86
C GLU A 432 -22.77 13.94 -29.65
N VAL A 433 -22.75 12.87 -28.85
CA VAL A 433 -23.42 12.79 -27.54
C VAL A 433 -22.58 13.48 -26.47
N ALA A 434 -21.29 13.12 -26.35
CA ALA A 434 -20.37 13.74 -25.40
C ALA A 434 -20.26 15.25 -25.63
N ARG A 435 -20.20 15.68 -26.90
CA ARG A 435 -20.21 17.09 -27.33
C ARG A 435 -21.43 17.90 -26.85
N LYS A 436 -22.57 17.24 -26.64
CA LYS A 436 -23.80 17.85 -26.10
C LYS A 436 -23.83 17.81 -24.58
N GLU A 437 -23.33 16.73 -23.98
CA GLU A 437 -23.15 16.58 -22.54
C GLU A 437 -22.09 17.58 -21.99
N SER A 438 -21.06 17.92 -22.79
CA SER A 438 -20.01 18.91 -22.48
C SER A 438 -20.38 20.37 -22.76
N GLY A 439 -21.49 20.61 -23.47
CA GLY A 439 -21.89 21.95 -23.94
C GLY A 439 -20.96 22.56 -25.01
N SER A 440 -20.14 21.75 -25.67
CA SER A 440 -19.12 22.25 -26.59
C SER A 440 -19.70 22.81 -27.90
N ASN A 441 -19.20 23.98 -28.30
CA ASN A 441 -19.50 24.63 -29.59
C ASN A 441 -18.61 24.13 -30.74
N LYS A 442 -17.58 23.34 -30.45
CA LYS A 442 -16.71 22.71 -31.48
C LYS A 442 -17.35 21.42 -32.01
N PRO A 443 -17.09 21.01 -33.26
CA PRO A 443 -17.64 19.76 -33.80
C PRO A 443 -17.04 18.53 -33.11
N SER A 444 -17.83 17.47 -33.01
CA SER A 444 -17.39 16.14 -32.59
C SER A 444 -16.54 15.45 -33.66
N MET A 445 -15.68 14.49 -33.32
CA MET A 445 -14.94 13.69 -34.32
C MET A 445 -15.90 12.93 -35.25
N GLU A 446 -16.99 12.43 -34.68
CA GLU A 446 -18.14 11.83 -35.38
C GLU A 446 -18.71 12.74 -36.49
N THR A 447 -18.71 14.06 -36.30
CA THR A 447 -19.19 15.04 -37.29
C THR A 447 -18.07 15.51 -38.23
N ALA A 448 -16.87 15.77 -37.71
CA ALA A 448 -15.76 16.36 -38.47
C ALA A 448 -15.01 15.34 -39.35
N MET A 449 -14.90 14.09 -38.92
CA MET A 449 -14.09 13.04 -39.57
C MET A 449 -14.82 11.69 -39.58
N PRO A 450 -16.03 11.59 -40.16
CA PRO A 450 -16.95 10.47 -39.97
C PRO A 450 -16.37 9.09 -40.35
N GLU A 451 -15.66 8.97 -41.46
CA GLU A 451 -15.07 7.67 -41.87
C GLU A 451 -13.90 7.24 -40.96
N SER A 452 -13.08 8.18 -40.48
CA SER A 452 -12.04 7.88 -39.49
C SER A 452 -12.64 7.55 -38.11
N PHE A 453 -13.72 8.22 -37.69
CA PHE A 453 -14.45 7.91 -36.45
C PHE A 453 -15.13 6.52 -36.50
N LYS A 454 -15.70 6.17 -37.65
CA LYS A 454 -16.32 4.86 -37.94
C LYS A 454 -15.29 3.73 -37.90
N GLU A 455 -14.10 3.93 -38.47
CA GLU A 455 -13.00 2.97 -38.35
C GLU A 455 -12.47 2.90 -36.90
N LEU A 456 -12.29 4.02 -36.20
CA LEU A 456 -11.92 4.03 -34.77
C LEU A 456 -12.93 3.26 -33.92
N THR A 457 -14.23 3.37 -34.23
CA THR A 457 -15.33 2.63 -33.58
C THR A 457 -15.33 1.13 -33.91
N ARG A 458 -14.84 0.74 -35.09
CA ARG A 458 -14.62 -0.68 -35.44
C ARG A 458 -13.41 -1.25 -34.68
N ILE A 459 -12.33 -0.48 -34.62
CA ILE A 459 -11.07 -0.87 -33.97
C ILE A 459 -11.24 -0.97 -32.46
N SER A 460 -11.95 -0.03 -31.82
CA SER A 460 -12.17 -0.02 -30.37
C SER A 460 -12.90 -1.27 -29.87
N ARG A 461 -13.92 -1.74 -30.62
CA ARG A 461 -14.64 -3.00 -30.35
C ARG A 461 -13.73 -4.21 -30.50
N LEU A 462 -13.01 -4.32 -31.63
CA LEU A 462 -12.08 -5.43 -31.87
C LEU A 462 -10.96 -5.51 -30.81
N LEU A 463 -10.49 -4.37 -30.32
CA LEU A 463 -9.50 -4.28 -29.25
C LEU A 463 -10.07 -4.69 -27.89
N GLU A 464 -11.28 -4.23 -27.52
CA GLU A 464 -11.95 -4.67 -26.29
C GLU A 464 -12.27 -6.18 -26.33
N GLU A 465 -12.72 -6.71 -27.47
CA GLU A 465 -12.99 -8.13 -27.68
C GLU A 465 -11.71 -8.98 -27.57
N HIS A 466 -10.62 -8.59 -28.25
CA HIS A 466 -9.35 -9.33 -28.25
C HIS A 466 -8.66 -9.33 -26.88
N TYR A 467 -8.47 -8.15 -26.28
CA TYR A 467 -7.87 -8.06 -24.94
C TYR A 467 -8.86 -8.46 -23.82
N ARG A 468 -10.14 -8.65 -24.18
CA ARG A 468 -11.26 -8.98 -23.29
C ARG A 468 -11.43 -7.98 -22.15
N ASP A 469 -11.04 -6.72 -22.33
CA ASP A 469 -10.94 -5.68 -21.30
C ASP A 469 -10.95 -4.28 -21.91
N MET A 470 -11.44 -3.28 -21.17
CA MET A 470 -11.47 -1.89 -21.61
C MET A 470 -10.05 -1.39 -21.97
N GLN A 471 -9.93 -0.82 -23.17
CA GLN A 471 -8.65 -0.31 -23.69
C GLN A 471 -8.60 1.22 -23.70
N ASP A 472 -7.39 1.73 -23.50
CA ASP A 472 -6.89 3.09 -23.60
C ASP A 472 -5.97 3.15 -24.83
N MET A 473 -6.30 4.02 -25.78
CA MET A 473 -5.80 4.00 -27.15
C MET A 473 -5.29 5.39 -27.56
N GLU A 474 -4.09 5.45 -28.15
CA GLU A 474 -3.54 6.66 -28.80
C GLU A 474 -3.71 6.51 -30.32
N PHE A 475 -4.22 7.53 -31.01
CA PHE A 475 -4.43 7.50 -32.47
C PHE A 475 -4.10 8.84 -33.15
N THR A 476 -3.83 8.78 -34.45
CA THR A 476 -3.60 9.93 -35.32
C THR A 476 -4.31 9.71 -36.65
N VAL A 477 -4.92 10.74 -37.20
CA VAL A 477 -5.44 10.79 -38.56
C VAL A 477 -4.44 11.59 -39.39
N GLU A 478 -3.81 10.97 -40.40
CA GLU A 478 -2.94 11.62 -41.38
C GLU A 478 -3.71 11.65 -42.70
N ASP A 479 -4.09 12.85 -43.16
CA ASP A 479 -4.92 13.10 -44.36
C ASP A 479 -6.11 12.14 -44.52
N GLY A 480 -7.07 12.24 -43.58
CA GLY A 480 -8.28 11.41 -43.54
C GLY A 480 -8.06 9.93 -43.13
N LYS A 481 -6.81 9.44 -43.11
CA LYS A 481 -6.47 8.05 -42.78
C LYS A 481 -6.11 7.88 -41.31
N LEU A 482 -6.91 7.08 -40.60
CA LEU A 482 -6.65 6.67 -39.22
C LEU A 482 -5.42 5.74 -39.09
N TRP A 483 -4.60 6.00 -38.07
CA TRP A 483 -3.48 5.19 -37.62
C TRP A 483 -3.51 5.00 -36.08
N MET A 484 -3.25 3.77 -35.62
CA MET A 484 -3.19 3.42 -34.20
C MET A 484 -1.75 3.47 -33.69
N LEU A 485 -1.48 4.33 -32.70
CA LEU A 485 -0.15 4.53 -32.11
C LEU A 485 0.08 3.68 -30.86
N GLN A 486 -0.98 3.41 -30.07
CA GLN A 486 -0.89 2.61 -28.86
C GLN A 486 -2.24 2.00 -28.50
N THR A 487 -2.22 0.85 -27.83
CA THR A 487 -3.33 0.36 -26.99
C THR A 487 -2.76 -0.17 -25.66
N ARG A 488 -3.53 -0.12 -24.58
CA ARG A 488 -3.25 -0.75 -23.28
C ARG A 488 -4.55 -0.91 -22.49
N SER A 489 -4.64 -1.86 -21.54
CA SER A 489 -5.74 -1.87 -20.56
C SER A 489 -5.78 -0.51 -19.86
N GLY A 490 -6.91 0.19 -19.97
CA GLY A 490 -7.02 1.57 -19.48
C GLY A 490 -7.07 1.65 -17.96
N LYS A 491 -6.42 2.68 -17.40
CA LYS A 491 -6.64 3.07 -15.99
C LYS A 491 -8.09 3.53 -15.81
N ARG A 492 -8.68 3.24 -14.66
CA ARG A 492 -10.10 3.45 -14.37
C ARG A 492 -10.36 3.52 -12.86
N THR A 493 -11.46 4.14 -12.44
CA THR A 493 -11.89 4.16 -11.02
C THR A 493 -12.36 2.78 -10.56
N THR A 494 -12.46 2.53 -9.25
CA THR A 494 -13.04 1.28 -8.74
C THR A 494 -14.51 1.12 -9.16
N ARG A 495 -15.30 2.21 -9.18
CA ARG A 495 -16.68 2.21 -9.70
C ARG A 495 -16.73 1.75 -11.16
N ALA A 496 -15.85 2.31 -12.01
CA ALA A 496 -15.74 1.90 -13.40
C ALA A 496 -15.25 0.45 -13.56
N ALA A 497 -14.27 0.03 -12.74
CA ALA A 497 -13.76 -1.35 -12.76
C ALA A 497 -14.87 -2.38 -12.46
N LEU A 498 -15.67 -2.15 -11.42
CA LEU A 498 -16.82 -3.00 -11.08
C LEU A 498 -17.81 -3.10 -12.23
N ARG A 499 -18.25 -1.94 -12.76
CA ARG A 499 -19.24 -1.89 -13.83
C ARG A 499 -18.75 -2.59 -15.09
N ILE A 500 -17.52 -2.31 -15.52
CA ILE A 500 -16.90 -2.95 -16.69
C ILE A 500 -16.77 -4.47 -16.49
N ALA A 501 -16.32 -4.93 -15.31
CA ALA A 501 -16.19 -6.36 -15.03
C ALA A 501 -17.55 -7.08 -15.03
N VAL A 502 -18.61 -6.46 -14.51
CA VAL A 502 -19.97 -7.04 -14.49
C VAL A 502 -20.61 -7.01 -15.89
N GLU A 503 -20.50 -5.91 -16.64
CA GLU A 503 -21.03 -5.82 -18.01
C GLU A 503 -20.32 -6.81 -18.95
N LEU A 504 -18.98 -6.89 -18.94
CA LEU A 504 -18.22 -7.84 -19.76
C LEU A 504 -18.53 -9.30 -19.42
N ALA A 505 -18.88 -9.61 -18.17
CA ALA A 505 -19.30 -10.95 -17.77
C ALA A 505 -20.75 -11.26 -18.17
N ARG A 506 -21.67 -10.29 -18.04
CA ARG A 506 -23.06 -10.42 -18.53
C ARG A 506 -23.11 -10.57 -20.05
N GLY A 507 -22.24 -9.87 -20.78
CA GLY A 507 -22.06 -10.02 -22.23
C GLY A 507 -21.28 -11.27 -22.67
N GLY A 508 -20.88 -12.14 -21.74
CA GLY A 508 -20.18 -13.40 -22.04
C GLY A 508 -18.72 -13.27 -22.50
N LEU A 509 -18.19 -12.05 -22.65
CA LEU A 509 -16.80 -11.83 -23.08
C LEU A 509 -15.80 -12.35 -22.03
N ILE A 510 -16.14 -12.31 -20.75
CA ILE A 510 -15.35 -12.86 -19.64
C ILE A 510 -16.22 -13.75 -18.73
N SER A 511 -15.61 -14.66 -17.95
CA SER A 511 -16.37 -15.45 -16.97
C SER A 511 -16.61 -14.67 -15.68
N LYS A 512 -17.57 -15.10 -14.85
CA LYS A 512 -17.73 -14.61 -13.46
C LYS A 512 -16.41 -14.62 -12.68
N ARG A 513 -15.60 -15.67 -12.87
CA ARG A 513 -14.30 -15.85 -12.21
C ARG A 513 -13.28 -14.81 -12.68
N ASP A 514 -13.24 -14.52 -13.97
CA ASP A 514 -12.38 -13.47 -14.53
C ASP A 514 -12.79 -12.09 -14.03
N ALA A 515 -14.10 -11.81 -13.95
CA ALA A 515 -14.63 -10.55 -13.43
C ALA A 515 -14.24 -10.32 -11.96
N VAL A 516 -14.50 -11.31 -11.10
CA VAL A 516 -14.09 -11.31 -9.69
C VAL A 516 -12.57 -11.13 -9.57
N ALA A 517 -11.77 -11.85 -10.36
CA ALA A 517 -10.32 -11.78 -10.34
C ALA A 517 -9.72 -10.43 -10.82
N ARG A 518 -10.47 -9.59 -11.53
CA ARG A 518 -9.98 -8.30 -12.07
C ARG A 518 -10.01 -7.16 -11.07
N ILE A 519 -10.96 -7.16 -10.15
CA ILE A 519 -11.12 -6.12 -9.14
C ILE A 519 -10.05 -6.31 -8.06
N ASP A 520 -9.31 -5.26 -7.71
CA ASP A 520 -8.38 -5.30 -6.57
C ASP A 520 -9.19 -5.26 -5.26
N PRO A 521 -9.06 -6.25 -4.34
CA PRO A 521 -9.74 -6.19 -3.05
C PRO A 521 -9.44 -4.91 -2.29
N ALA A 522 -8.21 -4.38 -2.35
CA ALA A 522 -7.81 -3.20 -1.62
C ALA A 522 -8.40 -1.89 -2.18
N SER A 523 -8.90 -1.87 -3.42
CA SER A 523 -9.50 -0.66 -3.99
C SER A 523 -10.97 -0.48 -3.62
N LEU A 524 -11.61 -1.48 -2.98
CA LEU A 524 -12.99 -1.38 -2.51
C LEU A 524 -13.18 -0.41 -1.33
N ASP A 525 -12.16 -0.10 -0.52
CA ASP A 525 -12.24 0.93 0.54
C ASP A 525 -12.76 2.27 -0.02
N GLN A 526 -12.42 2.60 -1.28
CA GLN A 526 -12.87 3.80 -2.00
C GLN A 526 -14.39 3.86 -2.27
N LEU A 527 -15.13 2.78 -2.02
CA LEU A 527 -16.58 2.66 -2.22
C LEU A 527 -17.33 2.38 -0.91
N LEU A 528 -16.65 2.52 0.23
CA LEU A 528 -17.16 2.14 1.55
C LEU A 528 -17.15 3.30 2.55
N HIS A 529 -16.44 4.39 2.24
CA HIS A 529 -16.34 5.62 3.03
C HIS A 529 -16.52 6.85 2.13
N PRO A 530 -17.00 8.00 2.65
CA PRO A 530 -17.03 9.25 1.91
C PRO A 530 -15.62 9.69 1.48
N THR A 531 -15.52 10.48 0.41
CA THR A 531 -14.23 10.99 -0.12
C THR A 531 -14.33 12.47 -0.47
N ILE A 532 -13.21 13.21 -0.38
CA ILE A 532 -13.15 14.61 -0.85
C ILE A 532 -13.30 14.62 -2.38
N ASP A 533 -14.07 15.56 -2.92
CA ASP A 533 -14.18 15.77 -4.38
C ASP A 533 -12.79 16.01 -5.00
N PRO A 534 -12.35 15.22 -6.00
CA PRO A 534 -11.05 15.42 -6.67
C PRO A 534 -10.85 16.81 -7.30
N ASN A 535 -11.91 17.57 -7.53
CA ASN A 535 -11.88 18.92 -8.09
C ASN A 535 -11.76 20.02 -7.01
N ALA A 536 -11.82 19.67 -5.73
CA ALA A 536 -11.73 20.63 -4.63
C ALA A 536 -10.28 21.09 -4.37
N THR A 537 -10.07 22.41 -4.26
CA THR A 537 -8.78 23.00 -3.89
C THR A 537 -8.42 22.64 -2.44
N ARG A 538 -7.33 21.89 -2.25
CA ARG A 538 -6.89 21.39 -0.93
C ARG A 538 -5.96 22.38 -0.20
N ASP A 539 -6.46 23.06 0.83
CA ASP A 539 -5.64 23.78 1.82
C ASP A 539 -5.17 22.81 2.92
N VAL A 540 -4.15 22.00 2.62
CA VAL A 540 -3.57 21.03 3.56
C VAL A 540 -2.74 21.75 4.61
N ILE A 541 -3.20 21.69 5.87
CA ILE A 541 -2.57 22.37 7.02
C ILE A 541 -1.62 21.46 7.79
N ALA A 542 -1.88 20.15 7.83
CA ALA A 542 -1.01 19.17 8.49
C ALA A 542 -1.13 17.79 7.83
N ALA A 543 -0.18 16.91 8.15
CA ALA A 543 -0.20 15.51 7.75
C ALA A 543 0.24 14.61 8.91
N GLY A 544 -0.41 13.45 9.02
CA GLY A 544 -0.11 12.39 9.97
C GLY A 544 -0.21 11.02 9.32
N LEU A 545 -0.49 9.99 10.11
CA LEU A 545 -0.67 8.62 9.63
C LEU A 545 -2.12 8.40 9.17
N PRO A 546 -2.38 7.82 7.98
CA PRO A 546 -3.70 7.49 7.46
C PRO A 546 -4.33 6.32 8.22
N ALA A 547 -4.78 6.58 9.45
CA ALA A 547 -5.12 5.56 10.42
C ALA A 547 -6.43 4.82 10.07
N SER A 548 -7.42 5.53 9.56
CA SER A 548 -8.69 4.92 9.12
C SER A 548 -9.21 5.66 7.89
N PRO A 549 -9.55 4.97 6.79
CA PRO A 549 -9.79 5.58 5.47
C PRO A 549 -11.07 6.42 5.41
N GLY A 550 -11.17 7.21 4.34
CA GLY A 550 -12.30 8.09 4.05
C GLY A 550 -12.03 9.55 4.43
N ALA A 551 -13.02 10.40 4.17
CA ALA A 551 -13.00 11.82 4.47
C ALA A 551 -14.15 12.22 5.42
N ALA A 552 -13.85 13.12 6.36
CA ALA A 552 -14.84 13.69 7.28
C ALA A 552 -14.58 15.19 7.44
N ALA A 553 -15.65 15.98 7.50
CA ALA A 553 -15.59 17.41 7.78
C ALA A 553 -16.55 17.79 8.91
N GLY A 554 -16.10 18.68 9.80
CA GLY A 554 -16.87 19.09 10.98
C GLY A 554 -16.12 20.07 11.88
N GLU A 555 -16.82 20.56 12.89
CA GLU A 555 -16.31 21.50 13.89
C GLU A 555 -15.32 20.83 14.86
N ILE A 556 -14.23 21.51 15.21
CA ILE A 556 -13.26 21.02 16.20
C ILE A 556 -13.89 20.95 17.59
N VAL A 557 -13.76 19.78 18.22
CA VAL A 557 -14.05 19.54 19.65
C VAL A 557 -12.88 18.82 20.32
N PHE A 558 -12.60 19.16 21.59
CA PHE A 558 -11.45 18.63 22.34
C PHE A 558 -11.82 17.66 23.49
N SER A 559 -13.11 17.39 23.71
CA SER A 559 -13.61 16.47 24.75
C SER A 559 -14.69 15.51 24.23
N SER A 560 -14.88 14.40 24.95
CA SER A 560 -15.80 13.31 24.61
C SER A 560 -17.27 13.71 24.79
N GLU A 561 -17.55 14.48 25.85
CA GLU A 561 -18.88 14.96 26.22
C GLU A 561 -19.38 15.99 25.20
N GLU A 562 -18.54 16.98 24.83
CA GLU A 562 -18.94 18.02 23.88
C GLU A 562 -19.14 17.45 22.48
N ALA A 563 -18.32 16.47 22.07
CA ALA A 563 -18.55 15.72 20.83
C ALA A 563 -19.92 15.03 20.82
N THR A 564 -20.29 14.37 21.94
CA THR A 564 -21.58 13.68 22.11
C THR A 564 -22.75 14.67 22.17
N ARG A 565 -22.58 15.80 22.88
CA ARG A 565 -23.60 16.84 23.05
C ARG A 565 -23.91 17.53 21.72
N LEU A 566 -22.89 17.95 20.97
CA LEU A 566 -23.06 18.59 19.67
C LEU A 566 -23.62 17.62 18.60
N GLN A 567 -23.29 16.33 18.68
CA GLN A 567 -23.90 15.32 17.81
C GLN A 567 -25.38 15.07 18.14
N ALA A 568 -25.78 15.15 19.41
CA ALA A 568 -27.19 15.15 19.82
C ALA A 568 -27.94 16.41 19.37
N ASP A 569 -27.26 17.57 19.32
CA ASP A 569 -27.74 18.81 18.67
C ASP A 569 -27.76 18.71 17.12
N GLY A 570 -27.35 17.57 16.53
CA GLY A 570 -27.34 17.32 15.09
C GLY A 570 -26.16 17.93 14.32
N ARG A 571 -25.11 18.38 15.00
CA ARG A 571 -23.94 19.04 14.40
C ARG A 571 -22.81 18.05 14.09
N LYS A 572 -22.11 18.28 12.98
CA LYS A 572 -20.95 17.50 12.55
C LYS A 572 -19.68 18.01 13.23
N VAL A 573 -18.98 17.12 13.93
CA VAL A 573 -17.78 17.46 14.73
C VAL A 573 -16.59 16.54 14.41
N ILE A 574 -15.37 17.05 14.58
CA ILE A 574 -14.11 16.31 14.50
C ILE A 574 -13.48 16.30 15.89
N LEU A 575 -13.31 15.11 16.48
CA LEU A 575 -12.70 14.96 17.80
C LEU A 575 -11.18 15.06 17.68
N VAL A 576 -10.62 16.16 18.19
CA VAL A 576 -9.19 16.43 18.20
C VAL A 576 -8.64 16.18 19.61
N ARG A 577 -7.65 15.30 19.74
CA ARG A 577 -7.03 14.94 21.03
C ARG A 577 -5.51 14.83 20.89
N ILE A 578 -4.79 14.82 22.01
CA ILE A 578 -3.37 14.44 22.00
C ILE A 578 -3.27 12.93 21.69
N GLU A 579 -3.99 12.13 22.47
CA GLU A 579 -4.26 10.70 22.30
C GLU A 579 -5.67 10.41 22.86
N THR A 580 -6.29 9.27 22.51
CA THR A 580 -7.62 8.90 23.03
C THR A 580 -7.54 7.76 24.03
N SER A 581 -8.28 7.87 25.14
CA SER A 581 -8.48 6.80 26.12
C SER A 581 -9.77 6.02 25.84
N PRO A 582 -10.03 4.88 26.52
CA PRO A 582 -11.32 4.20 26.42
C PRO A 582 -12.52 5.04 26.87
N GLU A 583 -12.32 6.10 27.66
CA GLU A 583 -13.38 7.03 28.08
C GLU A 583 -13.81 7.98 26.93
N ASP A 584 -12.92 8.23 25.96
CA ASP A 584 -13.22 8.99 24.75
C ASP A 584 -14.15 8.24 23.77
N ILE A 585 -14.48 6.96 24.01
CA ILE A 585 -15.20 6.10 23.04
C ILE A 585 -16.58 6.65 22.62
N HIS A 586 -17.28 7.38 23.51
CA HIS A 586 -18.56 8.02 23.21
C HIS A 586 -18.38 9.18 22.24
N GLY A 587 -17.44 10.10 22.52
CA GLY A 587 -17.08 11.18 21.60
C GLY A 587 -16.52 10.69 20.26
N MET A 588 -15.78 9.57 20.26
CA MET A 588 -15.33 8.91 19.03
C MET A 588 -16.52 8.31 18.24
N HIS A 589 -17.51 7.74 18.93
CA HIS A 589 -18.76 7.29 18.29
C HIS A 589 -19.69 8.44 17.88
N ALA A 590 -19.54 9.63 18.46
CA ALA A 590 -20.25 10.84 18.06
C ALA A 590 -19.61 11.54 16.84
N ALA A 591 -18.32 11.85 16.89
CA ALA A 591 -17.62 12.66 15.89
C ALA A 591 -17.56 12.02 14.49
N GLU A 592 -17.67 12.81 13.43
CA GLU A 592 -17.57 12.34 12.04
C GLU A 592 -16.18 11.77 11.72
N GLY A 593 -15.14 12.31 12.38
CA GLY A 593 -13.76 11.87 12.24
C GLY A 593 -12.93 12.18 13.48
N ILE A 594 -11.76 11.55 13.59
CA ILE A 594 -10.89 11.58 14.78
C ILE A 594 -9.47 12.00 14.38
N LEU A 595 -8.91 12.98 15.08
CA LEU A 595 -7.57 13.51 14.83
C LEU A 595 -6.73 13.44 16.12
N THR A 596 -5.59 12.74 16.08
CA THR A 596 -4.66 12.69 17.22
C THR A 596 -3.26 13.19 16.87
N THR A 597 -2.64 13.92 17.80
CA THR A 597 -1.26 14.43 17.64
C THR A 597 -0.21 13.36 17.93
N ARG A 598 -0.58 12.33 18.70
CA ARG A 598 0.21 11.12 19.01
C ARG A 598 -0.50 9.84 18.53
N GLY A 599 0.17 8.70 18.74
CA GLY A 599 -0.34 7.37 18.40
C GLY A 599 0.02 6.92 16.98
N GLY A 600 0.31 5.63 16.81
CA GLY A 600 0.59 5.01 15.51
C GLY A 600 -0.68 4.62 14.73
N MET A 601 -0.47 3.97 13.58
CA MET A 601 -1.48 3.21 12.80
C MET A 601 -2.24 2.16 13.63
N THR A 602 -1.78 1.88 14.83
CA THR A 602 -2.16 0.77 15.69
C THR A 602 -2.78 1.22 17.02
N SER A 603 -2.73 2.52 17.33
CA SER A 603 -3.23 3.11 18.58
C SER A 603 -4.71 2.85 18.85
N HIS A 604 -5.15 3.10 20.09
CA HIS A 604 -6.57 3.07 20.48
C HIS A 604 -7.46 3.87 19.50
N ALA A 605 -7.06 5.12 19.18
CA ALA A 605 -7.71 5.95 18.17
C ALA A 605 -7.85 5.25 16.81
N ALA A 606 -6.75 4.72 16.28
CA ALA A 606 -6.72 4.07 14.97
C ALA A 606 -7.57 2.78 14.91
N VAL A 607 -7.53 1.96 15.96
CA VAL A 607 -8.25 0.68 16.02
C VAL A 607 -9.76 0.89 16.15
N VAL A 608 -10.17 1.78 17.06
CA VAL A 608 -11.60 2.07 17.29
C VAL A 608 -12.21 2.77 16.07
N ALA A 609 -11.50 3.73 15.45
CA ALA A 609 -11.93 4.39 14.23
C ALA A 609 -12.12 3.40 13.06
N ARG A 610 -11.18 2.46 12.85
CA ARG A 610 -11.31 1.38 11.84
C ARG A 610 -12.37 0.34 12.17
N GLY A 611 -12.72 0.18 13.44
CA GLY A 611 -13.88 -0.59 13.89
C GLY A 611 -15.18 0.07 13.44
N MET A 612 -15.35 1.34 13.82
CA MET A 612 -16.53 2.16 13.50
C MET A 612 -16.63 2.56 12.02
N GLY A 613 -15.57 2.41 11.23
CA GLY A 613 -15.50 2.83 9.83
C GLY A 613 -15.36 4.34 9.63
N LYS A 614 -14.87 5.05 10.65
CA LYS A 614 -14.75 6.52 10.64
C LYS A 614 -13.37 6.96 10.17
N PRO A 615 -13.26 8.05 9.38
CA PRO A 615 -11.99 8.66 9.02
C PRO A 615 -11.15 9.02 10.26
N CYS A 616 -9.86 8.70 10.22
CA CYS A 616 -8.95 9.03 11.30
C CYS A 616 -7.53 9.30 10.82
N VAL A 617 -6.91 10.34 11.38
CA VAL A 617 -5.50 10.69 11.20
C VAL A 617 -4.82 10.65 12.57
N CYS A 618 -3.78 9.83 12.72
CA CYS A 618 -3.05 9.64 13.99
C CYS A 618 -1.62 10.18 13.92
N GLY A 619 -1.01 10.48 15.06
CA GLY A 619 0.41 10.85 15.12
C GLY A 619 0.75 12.16 14.40
N CYS A 620 -0.20 13.09 14.29
CA CYS A 620 -0.04 14.37 13.61
C CYS A 620 0.79 15.35 14.46
N GLY A 621 2.07 15.03 14.67
CA GLY A 621 2.95 15.70 15.64
C GLY A 621 3.35 17.15 15.31
N SER A 622 2.93 17.68 14.16
CA SER A 622 3.01 19.12 13.84
C SER A 622 1.91 19.95 14.53
N ILE A 623 0.85 19.30 15.02
CA ILE A 623 -0.26 19.92 15.73
C ILE A 623 0.04 19.96 17.23
N ARG A 624 -0.13 21.12 17.86
CA ARG A 624 -0.16 21.27 19.32
C ARG A 624 -1.56 21.65 19.78
N VAL A 625 -2.13 20.86 20.67
CA VAL A 625 -3.45 21.09 21.29
C VAL A 625 -3.26 21.72 22.67
N ASP A 626 -3.99 22.80 22.94
CA ASP A 626 -4.14 23.42 24.26
C ASP A 626 -5.61 23.31 24.70
N TYR A 627 -5.86 22.38 25.64
CA TYR A 627 -7.18 22.15 26.22
C TYR A 627 -7.67 23.32 27.10
N GLY A 628 -6.76 24.10 27.70
CA GLY A 628 -7.11 25.24 28.56
C GLY A 628 -7.46 26.49 27.74
N GLY A 629 -6.74 26.71 26.65
CA GLY A 629 -7.05 27.75 25.67
C GLY A 629 -8.21 27.41 24.72
N GLY A 630 -8.56 26.12 24.59
CA GLY A 630 -9.58 25.64 23.65
C GLY A 630 -9.15 25.78 22.18
N VAL A 631 -7.86 25.51 21.90
CA VAL A 631 -7.25 25.75 20.58
C VAL A 631 -6.31 24.62 20.14
N MET A 632 -6.11 24.50 18.83
CA MET A 632 -4.97 23.81 18.23
C MET A 632 -4.13 24.76 17.38
N THR A 633 -2.82 24.56 17.39
CA THR A 633 -1.84 25.40 16.67
C THR A 633 -0.98 24.54 15.74
N ILE A 634 -0.75 25.05 14.53
CA ILE A 634 -0.11 24.35 13.42
C ILE A 634 0.77 25.35 12.67
N GLY A 635 2.06 25.37 12.99
CA GLY A 635 2.94 26.48 12.58
C GLY A 635 2.40 27.81 13.09
N ASP A 636 2.19 28.77 12.17
CA ASP A 636 1.66 30.10 12.49
C ASP A 636 0.11 30.15 12.49
N ARG A 637 -0.58 29.06 12.15
CA ARG A 637 -2.06 28.99 12.09
C ARG A 637 -2.63 28.47 13.41
N THR A 638 -3.68 29.12 13.90
CA THR A 638 -4.42 28.76 15.12
C THR A 638 -5.89 28.51 14.79
N PHE A 639 -6.44 27.40 15.28
CA PHE A 639 -7.85 27.02 15.14
C PHE A 639 -8.45 26.79 16.54
N LYS A 640 -9.73 27.09 16.72
CA LYS A 640 -10.46 27.06 17.99
C LYS A 640 -11.54 25.98 18.00
N VAL A 641 -12.10 25.70 19.19
CA VAL A 641 -13.39 24.98 19.28
C VAL A 641 -14.42 25.65 18.37
N GLY A 642 -15.14 24.86 17.58
CA GLY A 642 -16.15 25.34 16.63
C GLY A 642 -15.62 25.72 15.24
N ASP A 643 -14.30 25.91 15.05
CA ASP A 643 -13.74 26.09 13.70
C ASP A 643 -13.86 24.78 12.92
N VAL A 644 -14.24 24.86 11.64
CA VAL A 644 -14.44 23.67 10.80
C VAL A 644 -13.14 23.25 10.12
N ILE A 645 -12.84 21.95 10.17
CA ILE A 645 -11.75 21.31 9.43
C ILE A 645 -12.26 20.08 8.67
N THR A 646 -11.46 19.62 7.71
CA THR A 646 -11.65 18.33 7.03
C THR A 646 -10.43 17.44 7.29
N ILE A 647 -10.64 16.14 7.48
CA ILE A 647 -9.56 15.15 7.48
C ILE A 647 -9.76 14.14 6.35
N ASP A 648 -8.68 13.79 5.64
CA ASP A 648 -8.61 12.68 4.69
C ASP A 648 -7.78 11.56 5.32
N GLY A 649 -8.45 10.66 6.04
CA GLY A 649 -7.84 9.52 6.72
C GLY A 649 -7.30 8.45 5.76
N SER A 650 -7.52 8.60 4.46
CA SER A 650 -6.95 7.74 3.40
C SER A 650 -5.53 8.17 3.02
N LEU A 651 -5.25 9.47 3.07
CA LEU A 651 -3.94 10.07 2.77
C LEU A 651 -3.17 10.50 4.01
N GLY A 652 -3.86 10.69 5.15
CA GLY A 652 -3.30 11.22 6.39
C GLY A 652 -3.32 12.74 6.45
N GLU A 653 -4.07 13.41 5.57
CA GLU A 653 -4.09 14.87 5.44
C GLU A 653 -5.13 15.50 6.38
N VAL A 654 -4.79 16.66 6.94
CA VAL A 654 -5.70 17.57 7.64
C VAL A 654 -5.79 18.85 6.82
N LEU A 655 -6.99 19.32 6.55
CA LEU A 655 -7.29 20.47 5.69
C LEU A 655 -8.13 21.51 6.44
N ALA A 656 -7.91 22.79 6.15
CA ALA A 656 -8.71 23.87 6.73
C ALA A 656 -10.09 23.99 6.07
N GLY A 657 -11.12 24.28 6.87
CA GLY A 657 -12.48 24.48 6.38
C GLY A 657 -13.20 23.19 5.98
N GLN A 658 -14.41 23.36 5.44
CA GLN A 658 -15.25 22.28 4.95
C GLN A 658 -14.95 22.02 3.47
N MET A 659 -14.41 20.85 3.13
CA MET A 659 -14.26 20.42 1.74
C MET A 659 -15.57 19.83 1.20
N PRO A 660 -15.86 19.96 -0.11
CA PRO A 660 -16.89 19.15 -0.78
C PRO A 660 -16.57 17.66 -0.65
N MET A 661 -17.58 16.87 -0.28
CA MET A 661 -17.46 15.41 -0.14
C MET A 661 -18.44 14.68 -1.05
N ILE A 662 -18.03 13.51 -1.52
CA ILE A 662 -18.81 12.58 -2.34
C ILE A 662 -19.15 11.37 -1.48
N GLU A 663 -20.45 11.11 -1.30
CA GLU A 663 -20.99 9.95 -0.56
C GLU A 663 -20.86 8.65 -1.38
N PRO A 664 -20.60 7.49 -0.75
CA PRO A 664 -20.34 6.24 -1.46
C PRO A 664 -21.63 5.51 -1.90
N GLU A 665 -21.94 5.53 -3.19
CA GLU A 665 -23.02 4.72 -3.77
C GLU A 665 -22.60 3.25 -4.02
N LEU A 666 -23.17 2.33 -3.23
CA LEU A 666 -23.04 0.88 -3.44
C LEU A 666 -23.92 0.41 -4.61
N SER A 667 -23.40 0.53 -5.84
CA SER A 667 -24.14 0.20 -7.07
C SER A 667 -24.56 -1.28 -7.19
N GLY A 668 -25.55 -1.57 -8.04
CA GLY A 668 -26.04 -2.95 -8.24
C GLY A 668 -24.98 -3.91 -8.80
N GLU A 669 -23.94 -3.38 -9.44
CA GLU A 669 -22.77 -4.12 -9.92
C GLU A 669 -21.87 -4.59 -8.76
N PHE A 670 -21.73 -3.80 -7.70
CA PHE A 670 -21.04 -4.23 -6.47
C PHE A 670 -21.75 -5.46 -5.88
N GLY A 671 -23.07 -5.38 -5.68
CA GLY A 671 -23.87 -6.51 -5.19
C GLY A 671 -23.78 -7.75 -6.09
N THR A 672 -23.80 -7.54 -7.41
CA THR A 672 -23.64 -8.62 -8.41
C THR A 672 -22.28 -9.30 -8.29
N LEU A 673 -21.18 -8.54 -8.23
CA LEU A 673 -19.82 -9.08 -8.16
C LEU A 673 -19.53 -9.73 -6.80
N MET A 674 -20.10 -9.19 -5.71
CA MET A 674 -20.02 -9.78 -4.37
C MET A 674 -20.75 -11.12 -4.28
N GLY A 675 -21.90 -11.28 -4.94
CA GLY A 675 -22.56 -12.59 -5.09
C GLY A 675 -21.67 -13.60 -5.82
N TRP A 676 -20.98 -13.19 -6.88
CA TRP A 676 -20.02 -14.06 -7.59
C TRP A 676 -18.76 -14.36 -6.76
N ALA A 677 -18.34 -13.47 -5.87
CA ALA A 677 -17.24 -13.74 -4.94
C ALA A 677 -17.65 -14.80 -3.89
N ASP A 678 -18.88 -14.76 -3.39
CA ASP A 678 -19.42 -15.79 -2.50
C ASP A 678 -19.55 -17.17 -3.19
N GLU A 679 -19.95 -17.22 -4.46
CA GLU A 679 -19.95 -18.45 -5.28
C GLU A 679 -18.56 -19.11 -5.42
N ILE A 680 -17.48 -18.38 -5.12
CA ILE A 680 -16.09 -18.77 -5.42
C ILE A 680 -15.27 -19.03 -4.14
N ARG A 681 -15.47 -18.26 -3.07
CA ARG A 681 -14.66 -18.36 -1.84
C ARG A 681 -14.94 -19.65 -1.08
N LYS A 682 -13.97 -20.06 -0.25
CA LYS A 682 -14.09 -21.20 0.68
C LYS A 682 -13.91 -20.84 2.16
N LEU A 683 -13.37 -19.66 2.44
CA LEU A 683 -13.31 -19.12 3.79
C LEU A 683 -14.68 -18.53 4.13
N GLY A 684 -15.16 -18.83 5.33
CA GLY A 684 -16.21 -18.02 5.94
C GLY A 684 -15.69 -16.62 6.26
N ILE A 685 -16.53 -15.60 6.14
CA ILE A 685 -16.18 -14.21 6.46
C ILE A 685 -17.06 -13.75 7.62
N ARG A 686 -16.46 -13.60 8.79
CA ARG A 686 -17.12 -13.08 10.00
C ARG A 686 -16.70 -11.65 10.30
N VAL A 687 -17.35 -11.04 11.28
CA VAL A 687 -17.02 -9.70 11.76
C VAL A 687 -16.43 -9.70 13.18
N ASN A 688 -15.47 -8.80 13.41
CA ASN A 688 -15.09 -8.30 14.72
C ASN A 688 -16.06 -7.15 15.02
N GLY A 689 -17.10 -7.40 15.81
CA GLY A 689 -18.23 -6.48 15.97
C GLY A 689 -18.84 -6.64 17.35
N ASP A 690 -18.88 -5.53 18.08
CA ASP A 690 -19.07 -5.52 19.53
C ASP A 690 -20.44 -4.91 19.89
N THR A 691 -21.05 -4.14 18.98
CA THR A 691 -22.34 -3.46 19.15
C THR A 691 -23.42 -3.91 18.16
N SER A 692 -24.68 -3.60 18.49
CA SER A 692 -25.83 -3.76 17.60
C SER A 692 -25.72 -2.96 16.29
N ALA A 693 -24.95 -1.88 16.25
CA ALA A 693 -24.70 -1.10 15.04
C ALA A 693 -23.69 -1.80 14.11
N ASP A 694 -22.61 -2.33 14.67
CA ASP A 694 -21.61 -3.14 13.95
C ASP A 694 -22.26 -4.38 13.34
N ALA A 695 -23.03 -5.11 14.16
CA ALA A 695 -23.70 -6.34 13.76
C ALA A 695 -24.66 -6.12 12.57
N ARG A 696 -25.50 -5.07 12.63
CA ARG A 696 -26.40 -4.71 11.51
C ARG A 696 -25.63 -4.28 10.27
N THR A 697 -24.49 -3.59 10.43
CA THR A 697 -23.66 -3.11 9.31
C THR A 697 -22.90 -4.24 8.63
N ALA A 698 -22.32 -5.15 9.41
CA ALA A 698 -21.66 -6.36 8.92
C ALA A 698 -22.59 -7.25 8.09
N LEU A 699 -23.85 -7.39 8.52
CA LEU A 699 -24.86 -8.17 7.79
C LEU A 699 -25.25 -7.51 6.45
N ARG A 700 -25.32 -6.17 6.36
CA ARG A 700 -25.47 -5.47 5.06
C ARG A 700 -24.29 -5.76 4.12
N PHE A 701 -23.08 -5.90 4.66
CA PHE A 701 -21.88 -6.27 3.92
C PHE A 701 -21.69 -7.79 3.72
N GLY A 702 -22.63 -8.64 4.16
CA GLY A 702 -22.60 -10.09 3.92
C GLY A 702 -21.72 -10.90 4.88
N ALA A 703 -21.58 -10.47 6.14
CA ALA A 703 -20.90 -11.26 7.17
C ALA A 703 -21.72 -12.50 7.60
N GLU A 704 -21.03 -13.59 7.91
CA GLU A 704 -21.59 -14.92 8.23
C GLU A 704 -21.53 -15.22 9.74
N GLY A 705 -21.73 -14.18 10.56
CA GLY A 705 -21.65 -14.22 12.02
C GLY A 705 -20.53 -13.36 12.60
N ILE A 706 -20.40 -13.38 13.92
CA ILE A 706 -19.36 -12.67 14.67
C ILE A 706 -18.22 -13.64 14.98
N GLY A 707 -16.98 -13.25 14.67
CA GLY A 707 -15.76 -14.02 14.95
C GLY A 707 -14.94 -13.46 16.12
N LEU A 708 -15.29 -12.26 16.58
CA LEU A 708 -14.84 -11.64 17.82
C LEU A 708 -15.86 -10.57 18.25
N CYS A 709 -16.57 -10.81 19.35
CA CYS A 709 -17.23 -9.80 20.16
C CYS A 709 -16.38 -9.58 21.42
N ARG A 710 -15.95 -8.34 21.63
CA ARG A 710 -15.21 -7.87 22.80
C ARG A 710 -16.20 -7.44 23.88
N THR A 711 -16.25 -8.20 24.96
CA THR A 711 -17.10 -7.90 26.11
C THR A 711 -16.69 -6.66 26.88
N GLU A 712 -15.51 -6.12 26.59
CA GLU A 712 -14.87 -5.06 27.36
C GLU A 712 -15.32 -3.68 26.90
N HIS A 713 -15.58 -3.57 25.59
CA HIS A 713 -16.26 -2.41 24.99
C HIS A 713 -17.68 -2.22 25.56
N MET A 714 -18.33 -3.30 26.03
CA MET A 714 -19.64 -3.28 26.68
C MET A 714 -19.62 -2.71 28.11
N PHE A 715 -18.45 -2.31 28.64
CA PHE A 715 -18.30 -1.80 30.00
C PHE A 715 -17.91 -0.33 30.11
N PHE A 716 -17.59 0.36 29.00
CA PHE A 716 -17.14 1.76 29.05
C PHE A 716 -18.27 2.80 29.20
N GLU A 717 -19.54 2.44 28.98
CA GLU A 717 -20.70 3.29 29.27
C GLU A 717 -20.68 3.79 30.72
N GLU A 718 -20.99 5.07 30.96
CA GLU A 718 -20.79 5.76 32.26
C GLU A 718 -21.37 4.98 33.47
N THR A 719 -22.57 4.41 33.32
CA THR A 719 -23.23 3.65 34.39
C THR A 719 -22.54 2.31 34.69
N ARG A 720 -21.90 1.73 33.66
CA ARG A 720 -21.23 0.43 33.68
C ARG A 720 -19.79 0.54 34.15
N ILE A 721 -19.04 1.54 33.69
CA ILE A 721 -17.64 1.75 34.09
C ILE A 721 -17.54 2.04 35.59
N ARG A 722 -18.49 2.78 36.17
CA ARG A 722 -18.60 2.94 37.63
C ARG A 722 -18.80 1.60 38.34
N THR A 723 -19.61 0.71 37.77
CA THR A 723 -19.90 -0.62 38.34
C THR A 723 -18.72 -1.59 38.19
N VAL A 724 -17.92 -1.48 37.12
CA VAL A 724 -16.62 -2.16 37.00
C VAL A 724 -15.60 -1.60 37.99
N ARG A 725 -15.58 -0.27 38.21
CA ARG A 725 -14.76 0.35 39.26
C ARG A 725 -15.13 -0.16 40.66
N GLU A 726 -16.43 -0.36 40.97
CA GLU A 726 -16.87 -1.03 42.21
C GLU A 726 -16.30 -2.45 42.33
N MET A 727 -16.38 -3.25 41.25
CA MET A 727 -15.85 -4.61 41.19
C MET A 727 -14.33 -4.65 41.43
N ILE A 728 -13.57 -3.67 40.92
CA ILE A 728 -12.12 -3.59 41.07
C ILE A 728 -11.71 -3.20 42.49
N LEU A 729 -12.49 -2.34 43.15
CA LEU A 729 -12.25 -1.90 44.53
C LEU A 729 -12.67 -2.95 45.59
N ALA A 730 -13.39 -4.01 45.21
CA ALA A 730 -13.82 -5.07 46.13
C ALA A 730 -12.62 -5.74 46.85
N GLU A 731 -12.74 -5.87 48.17
CA GLU A 731 -11.72 -6.49 49.03
C GLU A 731 -11.88 -8.01 49.14
N ASP A 732 -13.08 -8.53 48.89
CA ASP A 732 -13.43 -9.95 48.92
C ASP A 732 -14.34 -10.37 47.74
N GLU A 733 -14.56 -11.68 47.60
CA GLU A 733 -15.41 -12.29 46.56
C GLU A 733 -16.89 -11.91 46.70
N GLN A 734 -17.41 -11.72 47.92
CA GLN A 734 -18.82 -11.42 48.16
C GLN A 734 -19.17 -10.00 47.69
N ALA A 735 -18.33 -9.03 48.02
CA ALA A 735 -18.41 -7.67 47.50
C ALA A 735 -18.25 -7.64 45.96
N ARG A 736 -17.32 -8.43 45.41
CA ARG A 736 -17.14 -8.51 43.95
C ARG A 736 -18.37 -9.09 43.24
N ARG A 737 -18.94 -10.17 43.77
CA ARG A 737 -20.20 -10.77 43.27
C ARG A 737 -21.38 -9.80 43.37
N ALA A 738 -21.42 -8.92 44.37
CA ALA A 738 -22.45 -7.88 44.52
C ALA A 738 -22.30 -6.70 43.54
N ALA A 739 -21.10 -6.44 43.01
CA ALA A 739 -20.90 -5.53 41.88
C ALA A 739 -21.21 -6.22 40.54
N LEU A 740 -20.75 -7.45 40.35
CA LEU A 740 -20.97 -8.27 39.15
C LEU A 740 -22.46 -8.53 38.87
N SER A 741 -23.29 -8.71 39.91
CA SER A 741 -24.74 -8.89 39.76
C SER A 741 -25.48 -7.66 39.20
N LYS A 742 -24.89 -6.46 39.30
CA LYS A 742 -25.40 -5.23 38.67
C LYS A 742 -25.05 -5.17 37.17
N LEU A 743 -23.89 -5.71 36.77
CA LEU A 743 -23.47 -5.79 35.36
C LEU A 743 -24.22 -6.87 34.59
N LEU A 744 -24.54 -8.00 35.23
CA LEU A 744 -25.26 -9.14 34.63
C LEU A 744 -26.48 -8.74 33.76
N PRO A 745 -27.50 -7.98 34.25
CA PRO A 745 -28.65 -7.62 33.43
C PRO A 745 -28.30 -6.68 32.26
N MET A 746 -27.27 -5.85 32.40
CA MET A 746 -26.81 -4.93 31.36
C MET A 746 -26.16 -5.73 30.22
N GLN A 747 -25.17 -6.57 30.54
CA GLN A 747 -24.46 -7.38 29.56
C GLN A 747 -25.38 -8.42 28.88
N ARG A 748 -26.35 -8.97 29.64
CA ARG A 748 -27.37 -9.88 29.08
C ARG A 748 -28.22 -9.17 28.02
N ALA A 749 -28.57 -7.89 28.22
CA ALA A 749 -29.35 -7.14 27.23
C ALA A 749 -28.58 -6.97 25.90
N ASP A 750 -27.30 -6.59 25.96
CA ASP A 750 -26.47 -6.44 24.76
C ASP A 750 -26.36 -7.76 23.97
N PHE A 751 -26.18 -8.88 24.67
CA PHE A 751 -26.11 -10.20 24.04
C PHE A 751 -27.44 -10.63 23.42
N VAL A 752 -28.59 -10.35 24.05
CA VAL A 752 -29.91 -10.61 23.44
C VAL A 752 -30.03 -9.86 22.11
N ASP A 753 -29.66 -8.58 22.11
CA ASP A 753 -29.69 -7.71 20.93
C ASP A 753 -28.79 -8.28 19.80
N LEU A 754 -27.55 -8.66 20.11
CA LEU A 754 -26.62 -9.27 19.17
C LEU A 754 -27.12 -10.60 18.60
N PHE A 755 -27.69 -11.48 19.43
CA PHE A 755 -28.25 -12.77 18.99
C PHE A 755 -29.51 -12.58 18.13
N GLU A 756 -30.40 -11.65 18.48
CA GLU A 756 -31.58 -11.28 17.69
C GLU A 756 -31.21 -10.72 16.31
N ILE A 757 -30.14 -9.92 16.22
CA ILE A 757 -29.62 -9.38 14.96
C ILE A 757 -29.01 -10.48 14.09
N MET A 758 -28.24 -11.40 14.69
CA MET A 758 -27.53 -12.47 13.98
C MET A 758 -28.42 -13.64 13.56
N LYS A 759 -29.63 -13.79 14.11
CA LYS A 759 -30.73 -14.65 13.58
C LYS A 759 -30.33 -16.11 13.31
N GLY A 760 -29.50 -16.68 14.20
CA GLY A 760 -28.98 -18.05 14.11
C GLY A 760 -27.61 -18.18 13.44
N LEU A 761 -27.00 -17.08 12.98
CA LEU A 761 -25.58 -17.05 12.64
C LEU A 761 -24.73 -17.17 13.93
N PRO A 762 -23.53 -17.78 13.85
CA PRO A 762 -22.67 -18.00 15.00
C PRO A 762 -22.04 -16.71 15.54
N VAL A 763 -21.94 -16.63 16.87
CA VAL A 763 -21.41 -15.45 17.58
C VAL A 763 -20.31 -15.86 18.56
N THR A 764 -19.05 -15.52 18.22
CA THR A 764 -17.89 -15.72 19.09
C THR A 764 -17.73 -14.57 20.08
N ILE A 765 -17.91 -14.84 21.38
CA ILE A 765 -17.83 -13.86 22.46
C ILE A 765 -16.54 -14.11 23.26
N ARG A 766 -15.69 -13.09 23.39
CA ARG A 766 -14.44 -13.16 24.16
C ARG A 766 -14.67 -12.68 25.59
N LEU A 767 -14.25 -13.49 26.56
CA LEU A 767 -14.24 -13.09 27.98
C LEU A 767 -13.28 -11.93 28.23
N LEU A 768 -13.46 -11.23 29.37
CA LEU A 768 -12.69 -10.05 29.78
C LEU A 768 -11.16 -10.27 29.65
N ASP A 769 -10.52 -9.52 28.76
CA ASP A 769 -9.07 -9.60 28.47
C ASP A 769 -8.18 -8.54 29.15
N PRO A 770 -8.50 -7.23 29.23
CA PRO A 770 -7.56 -6.22 29.68
C PRO A 770 -7.30 -6.28 31.20
N PRO A 771 -6.11 -5.83 31.66
CA PRO A 771 -5.79 -5.72 33.07
C PRO A 771 -6.68 -4.67 33.73
N LEU A 772 -6.96 -4.87 35.02
CA LEU A 772 -7.95 -4.05 35.75
C LEU A 772 -7.60 -2.57 35.84
N HIS A 773 -6.33 -2.16 35.64
CA HIS A 773 -5.94 -0.75 35.66
C HIS A 773 -6.43 0.04 34.44
N GLU A 774 -6.73 -0.59 33.29
CA GLU A 774 -7.30 0.10 32.11
C GLU A 774 -8.71 0.67 32.40
N PHE A 775 -9.38 0.21 33.46
CA PHE A 775 -10.67 0.74 33.93
C PHE A 775 -10.55 1.72 35.10
N LEU A 776 -9.36 1.96 35.65
CA LEU A 776 -9.16 2.86 36.79
C LEU A 776 -8.71 4.25 36.33
N PRO A 777 -9.12 5.34 37.03
CA PRO A 777 -8.65 6.69 36.73
C PRO A 777 -7.13 6.82 36.89
N HIS A 778 -6.53 7.70 36.11
CA HIS A 778 -5.08 7.88 36.00
C HIS A 778 -4.58 9.19 36.62
N THR A 779 -5.36 10.28 36.58
CA THR A 779 -4.99 11.54 37.24
C THR A 779 -5.61 11.70 38.61
N GLN A 780 -4.99 12.54 39.45
CA GLN A 780 -5.49 12.85 40.80
C GLN A 780 -6.90 13.49 40.77
N ALA A 781 -7.22 14.27 39.74
CA ALA A 781 -8.54 14.88 39.58
C ALA A 781 -9.62 13.83 39.30
N GLU A 782 -9.36 12.91 38.36
CA GLU A 782 -10.25 11.78 38.06
C GLU A 782 -10.43 10.87 39.29
N ILE A 783 -9.36 10.60 40.05
CA ILE A 783 -9.42 9.83 41.30
C ILE A 783 -10.37 10.51 42.30
N GLU A 784 -10.27 11.83 42.49
CA GLU A 784 -11.14 12.58 43.39
C GLU A 784 -12.59 12.68 42.89
N GLU A 785 -12.83 12.66 41.58
CA GLU A 785 -14.16 12.62 40.98
C GLU A 785 -14.83 11.25 41.08
N VAL A 786 -14.13 10.19 40.69
CA VAL A 786 -14.59 8.80 40.79
C VAL A 786 -14.86 8.43 42.26
N ALA A 787 -13.98 8.85 43.18
CA ALA A 787 -14.22 8.65 44.60
C ALA A 787 -15.47 9.38 45.12
N ARG A 788 -15.71 10.64 44.69
CA ARG A 788 -16.93 11.39 45.02
C ARG A 788 -18.19 10.70 44.48
N SER A 789 -18.20 10.29 43.21
CA SER A 789 -19.38 9.67 42.57
C SER A 789 -19.70 8.28 43.12
N MET A 790 -18.67 7.53 43.55
CA MET A 790 -18.80 6.21 44.19
C MET A 790 -18.98 6.25 45.71
N LYS A 791 -18.83 7.43 46.35
CA LYS A 791 -18.76 7.60 47.82
C LYS A 791 -17.65 6.78 48.47
N ALA A 792 -16.52 6.64 47.77
CA ALA A 792 -15.33 5.93 48.23
C ALA A 792 -14.26 6.91 48.75
N ASP A 793 -13.24 6.40 49.45
CA ASP A 793 -12.06 7.19 49.84
C ASP A 793 -11.13 7.35 48.62
N PRO A 794 -10.79 8.58 48.19
CA PRO A 794 -9.83 8.82 47.09
C PRO A 794 -8.48 8.14 47.31
N ARG A 795 -8.02 8.02 48.56
CA ARG A 795 -6.76 7.34 48.90
C ARG A 795 -6.84 5.85 48.60
N LYS A 796 -7.94 5.20 49.00
CA LYS A 796 -8.17 3.77 48.76
C LYS A 796 -8.26 3.45 47.26
N LEU A 797 -8.79 4.37 46.46
CA LEU A 797 -8.79 4.31 45.00
C LEU A 797 -7.38 4.50 44.42
N ALA A 798 -6.63 5.53 44.84
CA ALA A 798 -5.24 5.75 44.42
C ALA A 798 -4.30 4.59 44.80
N ASP A 799 -4.49 4.00 45.99
CA ASP A 799 -3.76 2.83 46.44
C ASP A 799 -4.09 1.59 45.60
N ARG A 800 -5.37 1.37 45.26
CA ARG A 800 -5.76 0.26 44.38
C ARG A 800 -5.24 0.46 42.96
N ALA A 801 -5.24 1.68 42.43
CA ALA A 801 -4.64 2.01 41.13
C ALA A 801 -3.13 1.73 41.12
N ARG A 802 -2.39 2.19 42.14
CA ARG A 802 -0.95 1.92 42.27
C ARG A 802 -0.63 0.43 42.45
N ASN A 803 -1.46 -0.32 43.19
CA ASN A 803 -1.29 -1.76 43.39
C ASN A 803 -1.66 -2.61 42.16
N LEU A 804 -2.41 -2.05 41.20
CA LEU A 804 -2.77 -2.72 39.94
C LEU A 804 -2.00 -2.18 38.73
N ALA A 805 -1.17 -1.14 38.90
CA ALA A 805 -0.30 -0.62 37.85
C ALA A 805 0.82 -1.61 37.52
N GLU A 806 1.05 -1.84 36.22
CA GLU A 806 2.01 -2.82 35.74
C GLU A 806 3.04 -2.17 34.81
N PHE A 807 4.31 -2.59 34.90
CA PHE A 807 5.37 -2.09 34.00
C PHE A 807 5.14 -2.44 32.52
N ASN A 808 4.40 -3.52 32.24
CA ASN A 808 4.13 -4.01 30.88
C ASN A 808 2.69 -4.59 30.79
N PRO A 809 1.64 -3.74 30.72
CA PRO A 809 0.22 -4.18 30.73
C PRO A 809 -0.15 -5.26 29.72
N MET A 810 0.47 -5.24 28.53
CA MET A 810 0.35 -6.24 27.47
C MET A 810 0.60 -7.69 27.96
N LEU A 811 1.50 -7.86 28.93
CA LEU A 811 1.95 -9.18 29.42
C LEU A 811 1.54 -9.46 30.87
N GLY A 812 0.70 -8.60 31.45
CA GLY A 812 0.40 -8.57 32.89
C GLY A 812 -0.75 -9.46 33.37
N PHE A 813 -1.42 -9.00 34.43
CA PHE A 813 -2.49 -9.69 35.14
C PHE A 813 -3.85 -9.47 34.44
N ARG A 814 -3.97 -10.12 33.28
CA ARG A 814 -5.06 -9.94 32.31
C ARG A 814 -5.58 -11.28 31.77
N GLY A 815 -6.69 -11.28 31.04
CA GLY A 815 -7.25 -12.43 30.33
C GLY A 815 -7.51 -13.66 31.21
N CYS A 816 -7.12 -14.86 30.75
CA CYS A 816 -7.30 -16.10 31.51
C CYS A 816 -6.74 -16.05 32.94
N ARG A 817 -5.68 -15.28 33.19
CA ARG A 817 -5.02 -15.17 34.50
C ARG A 817 -5.94 -14.50 35.50
N LEU A 818 -6.61 -13.43 35.06
CA LEU A 818 -7.63 -12.71 35.81
C LEU A 818 -8.83 -13.63 36.11
N ALA A 819 -9.29 -14.39 35.11
CA ALA A 819 -10.41 -15.34 35.25
C ALA A 819 -10.09 -16.59 36.12
N ILE A 820 -8.82 -16.95 36.29
CA ILE A 820 -8.38 -18.04 37.19
C ILE A 820 -8.33 -17.56 38.64
N VAL A 821 -7.87 -16.32 38.88
CA VAL A 821 -7.78 -15.74 40.23
C VAL A 821 -9.13 -15.23 40.73
N TYR A 822 -9.98 -14.70 39.83
CA TYR A 822 -11.33 -14.19 40.12
C TYR A 822 -12.38 -14.90 39.22
N PRO A 823 -12.68 -16.19 39.47
CA PRO A 823 -13.60 -16.99 38.65
C PRO A 823 -15.01 -16.41 38.59
N GLU A 824 -15.43 -15.63 39.59
CA GLU A 824 -16.74 -14.96 39.61
C GLU A 824 -16.98 -14.03 38.41
N ILE A 825 -15.91 -13.47 37.83
CA ILE A 825 -15.99 -12.62 36.63
C ILE A 825 -16.40 -13.47 35.41
N ALA A 826 -15.72 -14.60 35.19
CA ALA A 826 -16.03 -15.52 34.10
C ALA A 826 -17.40 -16.20 34.30
N GLU A 827 -17.77 -16.50 35.55
CA GLU A 827 -19.10 -17.02 35.90
C GLU A 827 -20.22 -16.01 35.56
N MET A 828 -20.03 -14.72 35.85
CA MET A 828 -20.99 -13.66 35.49
C MET A 828 -21.15 -13.55 33.97
N GLN A 829 -20.04 -13.42 33.24
CA GLN A 829 -20.08 -13.29 31.78
C GLN A 829 -20.70 -14.54 31.12
N ALA A 830 -20.34 -15.75 31.57
CA ALA A 830 -20.96 -16.98 31.09
C ALA A 830 -22.47 -17.03 31.36
N ARG A 831 -22.92 -16.58 32.55
CA ARG A 831 -24.36 -16.50 32.87
C ARG A 831 -25.08 -15.51 31.94
N ALA A 832 -24.52 -14.32 31.74
CA ALA A 832 -25.08 -13.31 30.84
C ALA A 832 -25.26 -13.86 29.41
N ILE A 833 -24.22 -14.53 28.88
CA ILE A 833 -24.24 -15.18 27.56
C ILE A 833 -25.35 -16.25 27.47
N PHE A 834 -25.43 -17.17 28.44
CA PHE A 834 -26.37 -18.30 28.35
C PHE A 834 -27.82 -17.89 28.63
N GLU A 835 -28.08 -16.97 29.54
CA GLU A 835 -29.43 -16.42 29.74
C GLU A 835 -29.90 -15.66 28.49
N ALA A 836 -29.02 -14.82 27.91
CA ALA A 836 -29.33 -14.08 26.68
C ALA A 836 -29.60 -15.00 25.48
N ALA A 837 -28.84 -16.09 25.32
CA ALA A 837 -29.06 -17.04 24.23
C ALA A 837 -30.43 -17.73 24.33
N ILE A 838 -30.84 -18.11 25.53
CA ILE A 838 -32.16 -18.74 25.80
C ILE A 838 -33.29 -17.71 25.63
N GLU A 839 -33.08 -16.45 25.99
CA GLU A 839 -34.07 -15.39 25.79
C GLU A 839 -34.23 -15.05 24.29
N ALA A 840 -33.13 -14.85 23.55
CA ALA A 840 -33.16 -14.60 22.12
C ALA A 840 -33.72 -15.79 21.31
N GLU A 841 -33.45 -17.03 21.72
CA GLU A 841 -34.07 -18.23 21.12
C GLU A 841 -35.60 -18.22 21.32
N LYS A 842 -36.07 -17.93 22.54
CA LYS A 842 -37.52 -17.81 22.85
C LYS A 842 -38.20 -16.67 22.07
N ARG A 843 -37.51 -15.54 21.87
CA ARG A 843 -38.04 -14.37 21.14
C ARG A 843 -38.05 -14.56 19.62
N THR A 844 -37.02 -15.19 19.05
CA THR A 844 -36.86 -15.32 17.59
C THR A 844 -37.37 -16.63 16.99
N GLY A 845 -37.61 -17.65 17.82
CA GLY A 845 -37.94 -19.00 17.35
C GLY A 845 -36.77 -19.70 16.64
N LYS A 846 -35.53 -19.23 16.83
CA LYS A 846 -34.31 -19.78 16.22
C LYS A 846 -33.26 -20.11 17.26
N ALA A 847 -32.64 -21.29 17.12
CA ALA A 847 -31.49 -21.67 17.92
C ALA A 847 -30.33 -20.67 17.74
N VAL A 848 -29.72 -20.26 18.86
CA VAL A 848 -28.56 -19.38 18.89
C VAL A 848 -27.29 -20.21 18.91
N ALA A 849 -26.38 -19.95 17.96
CA ALA A 849 -25.09 -20.64 17.87
C ALA A 849 -24.01 -19.88 18.67
N VAL A 850 -23.91 -20.19 19.97
CA VAL A 850 -23.00 -19.53 20.91
C VAL A 850 -21.58 -20.11 20.83
N GLU A 851 -20.56 -19.26 20.76
CA GLU A 851 -19.16 -19.67 20.84
C GLU A 851 -18.45 -18.84 21.92
N VAL A 852 -18.10 -19.44 23.06
CA VAL A 852 -17.41 -18.75 24.17
C VAL A 852 -15.90 -18.90 24.00
N MET A 853 -15.17 -17.79 24.00
CA MET A 853 -13.73 -17.74 23.74
C MET A 853 -12.94 -17.21 24.94
N VAL A 854 -11.95 -17.99 25.38
CA VAL A 854 -11.03 -17.62 26.47
C VAL A 854 -9.77 -16.93 25.89
N PRO A 855 -9.40 -15.73 26.36
CA PRO A 855 -8.18 -15.02 25.93
C PRO A 855 -6.90 -15.45 26.69
N LEU A 856 -5.75 -15.13 26.11
CA LEU A 856 -4.39 -15.19 26.66
C LEU A 856 -3.88 -16.54 27.19
N ILE A 857 -4.54 -17.64 26.82
CA ILE A 857 -4.13 -19.00 27.18
C ILE A 857 -2.70 -19.32 26.73
N ALA A 858 -1.89 -19.89 27.63
CA ALA A 858 -0.53 -20.36 27.34
C ALA A 858 -0.38 -21.89 27.50
N THR A 859 -1.29 -22.54 28.22
CA THR A 859 -1.27 -23.94 28.63
C THR A 859 -2.68 -24.59 28.54
N LYS A 860 -2.73 -25.92 28.45
CA LYS A 860 -4.00 -26.66 28.55
C LYS A 860 -4.69 -26.46 29.90
N ALA A 861 -3.93 -26.40 31.00
CA ALA A 861 -4.46 -26.31 32.36
C ALA A 861 -5.21 -25.00 32.64
N GLU A 862 -4.70 -23.86 32.16
CA GLU A 862 -5.42 -22.57 32.25
C GLU A 862 -6.78 -22.64 31.54
N PHE A 863 -6.83 -23.28 30.37
CA PHE A 863 -8.05 -23.40 29.58
C PHE A 863 -9.06 -24.35 30.23
N ASP A 864 -8.60 -25.53 30.69
CA ASP A 864 -9.47 -26.53 31.33
C ASP A 864 -10.16 -25.99 32.59
N LEU A 865 -9.44 -25.21 33.41
CA LEU A 865 -9.99 -24.57 34.63
C LEU A 865 -11.12 -23.59 34.30
N ILE A 866 -10.94 -22.74 33.28
CA ILE A 866 -11.95 -21.76 32.88
C ILE A 866 -13.11 -22.45 32.16
N LYS A 867 -12.85 -23.44 31.30
CA LYS A 867 -13.90 -24.25 30.66
C LYS A 867 -14.78 -24.93 31.71
N ALA A 868 -14.21 -25.50 32.76
CA ALA A 868 -14.99 -26.11 33.84
C ALA A 868 -15.95 -25.11 34.51
N ARG A 869 -15.55 -23.84 34.70
CA ARG A 869 -16.45 -22.79 35.20
C ARG A 869 -17.56 -22.44 34.21
N ILE A 870 -17.24 -22.28 32.93
CA ILE A 870 -18.24 -22.01 31.87
C ILE A 870 -19.27 -23.15 31.81
N ASP A 871 -18.81 -24.41 31.78
CA ASP A 871 -19.66 -25.60 31.71
C ASP A 871 -20.56 -25.73 32.97
N MET A 872 -20.03 -25.44 34.16
CA MET A 872 -20.81 -25.40 35.41
C MET A 872 -21.89 -24.32 35.38
N THR A 873 -21.56 -23.10 34.92
CA THR A 873 -22.53 -22.01 34.82
C THR A 873 -23.63 -22.33 33.80
N ALA A 874 -23.29 -22.92 32.64
CA ALA A 874 -24.26 -23.41 31.68
C ALA A 874 -25.25 -24.40 32.33
N GLN A 875 -24.75 -25.37 33.11
CA GLN A 875 -25.58 -26.33 33.83
C GLN A 875 -26.44 -25.70 34.94
N SER A 876 -26.07 -24.54 35.50
CA SER A 876 -26.93 -23.78 36.41
C SER A 876 -28.07 -23.09 35.65
N VAL A 877 -27.73 -22.32 34.62
CA VAL A 877 -28.73 -21.62 33.77
C VAL A 877 -29.71 -22.60 33.12
N MET A 878 -29.26 -23.79 32.70
CA MET A 878 -30.14 -24.86 32.20
C MET A 878 -31.18 -25.34 33.22
N ARG A 879 -30.77 -25.51 34.49
CA ARG A 879 -31.66 -25.95 35.58
C ARG A 879 -32.62 -24.84 36.01
N GLU A 880 -32.19 -23.59 35.97
CA GLU A 880 -32.96 -22.42 36.41
C GLU A 880 -33.98 -21.95 35.37
N THR A 881 -33.64 -22.01 34.08
CA THR A 881 -34.47 -21.44 32.99
C THR A 881 -35.26 -22.47 32.17
N GLY A 882 -34.95 -23.77 32.34
CA GLY A 882 -35.44 -24.88 31.52
C GLY A 882 -34.91 -24.92 30.08
N GLY A 883 -34.16 -23.90 29.63
CA GLY A 883 -33.57 -23.85 28.30
C GLY A 883 -32.32 -24.72 28.18
N LYS A 884 -31.96 -25.10 26.94
CA LYS A 884 -30.75 -25.88 26.63
C LYS A 884 -29.92 -25.16 25.58
N PRO A 885 -29.16 -24.11 25.95
CA PRO A 885 -28.35 -23.36 25.00
C PRO A 885 -27.33 -24.29 24.34
N THR A 886 -27.22 -24.21 23.01
CA THR A 886 -26.20 -24.93 22.26
C THR A 886 -24.97 -24.04 22.14
N TYR A 887 -23.85 -24.47 22.71
CA TYR A 887 -22.62 -23.68 22.75
C TYR A 887 -21.38 -24.52 22.45
N GLN A 888 -20.29 -23.84 22.08
CA GLN A 888 -18.93 -24.37 22.04
C GLN A 888 -18.02 -23.53 22.93
N VAL A 889 -17.02 -24.14 23.56
CA VAL A 889 -15.94 -23.41 24.26
C VAL A 889 -14.61 -23.59 23.52
N GLY A 890 -14.00 -22.47 23.16
CA GLY A 890 -12.73 -22.41 22.44
C GLY A 890 -11.80 -21.35 23.04
N THR A 891 -10.64 -21.20 22.42
CA THR A 891 -9.59 -20.29 22.91
C THR A 891 -9.04 -19.40 21.82
N MET A 892 -8.60 -18.23 22.25
CA MET A 892 -7.72 -17.39 21.47
C MET A 892 -6.32 -18.03 21.45
N ILE A 893 -5.69 -18.07 20.28
CA ILE A 893 -4.30 -18.53 20.10
C ILE A 893 -3.47 -17.32 19.71
N GLU A 894 -2.92 -16.66 20.73
CA GLU A 894 -2.24 -15.36 20.58
C GLU A 894 -0.89 -15.28 21.29
N LEU A 895 -0.47 -16.37 21.93
CA LEU A 895 0.88 -16.52 22.49
C LEU A 895 1.69 -17.57 21.71
N PRO A 896 3.00 -17.38 21.49
CA PRO A 896 3.86 -18.36 20.83
C PRO A 896 3.85 -19.72 21.54
N ARG A 897 3.76 -19.73 22.88
CA ARG A 897 3.60 -20.97 23.66
C ARG A 897 2.33 -21.73 23.29
N ALA A 898 1.20 -21.03 23.12
CA ALA A 898 -0.08 -21.63 22.73
C ALA A 898 0.00 -22.25 21.33
N CYS A 899 0.64 -21.58 20.38
CA CYS A 899 0.91 -22.13 19.05
C CYS A 899 1.74 -23.43 19.12
N LEU A 900 2.75 -23.47 19.99
CA LEU A 900 3.61 -24.64 20.18
C LEU A 900 2.88 -25.81 20.87
N VAL A 901 2.11 -25.56 21.93
CA VAL A 901 1.36 -26.63 22.66
C VAL A 901 -0.07 -26.84 22.16
N ALA A 902 -0.44 -26.26 21.01
CA ALA A 902 -1.78 -26.30 20.43
C ALA A 902 -2.40 -27.72 20.29
N GLY A 903 -1.58 -28.76 20.21
CA GLY A 903 -2.04 -30.14 20.20
C GLY A 903 -2.64 -30.60 21.53
N GLU A 904 -2.10 -30.15 22.66
CA GLU A 904 -2.62 -30.43 24.01
C GLU A 904 -3.91 -29.63 24.27
N ILE A 905 -3.93 -28.36 23.86
CA ILE A 905 -5.07 -27.45 24.05
C ILE A 905 -6.29 -27.94 23.22
N ALA A 906 -6.08 -28.45 22.01
CA ALA A 906 -7.14 -28.94 21.13
C ALA A 906 -7.83 -30.24 21.61
N GLU A 907 -7.32 -30.90 22.65
CA GLU A 907 -8.01 -32.03 23.29
C GLU A 907 -9.37 -31.56 23.84
N THR A 908 -9.38 -30.44 24.59
CA THR A 908 -10.58 -29.88 25.22
C THR A 908 -11.18 -28.69 24.47
N ALA A 909 -10.37 -27.85 23.81
CA ALA A 909 -10.86 -26.70 23.05
C ALA A 909 -11.56 -27.12 21.75
N GLU A 910 -12.74 -26.55 21.49
CA GLU A 910 -13.59 -26.93 20.35
C GLU A 910 -13.33 -26.11 19.09
N PHE A 911 -12.82 -24.89 19.27
CA PHE A 911 -12.32 -24.03 18.21
C PHE A 911 -11.11 -23.21 18.67
N PHE A 912 -10.32 -22.74 17.70
CA PHE A 912 -9.29 -21.71 17.88
C PHE A 912 -9.65 -20.45 17.10
N SER A 913 -9.33 -19.28 17.65
CA SER A 913 -9.23 -18.03 16.89
C SER A 913 -7.85 -17.43 17.08
N PHE A 914 -7.09 -17.18 16.02
CA PHE A 914 -5.77 -16.56 16.15
C PHE A 914 -5.89 -15.07 16.44
N GLY A 915 -5.50 -14.64 17.63
CA GLY A 915 -5.34 -13.24 18.03
C GLY A 915 -4.02 -12.72 17.48
N THR A 916 -4.00 -12.34 16.21
CA THR A 916 -2.72 -12.11 15.49
C THR A 916 -2.05 -10.78 15.81
N ASN A 917 -2.73 -9.83 16.46
CA ASN A 917 -2.10 -8.59 16.93
C ASN A 917 -1.06 -8.92 18.02
N ASP A 918 -1.52 -9.53 19.10
CA ASP A 918 -0.72 -9.92 20.27
C ASP A 918 0.27 -11.03 19.94
N LEU A 919 -0.08 -11.94 19.01
CA LEU A 919 0.89 -12.91 18.48
C LEU A 919 2.02 -12.23 17.72
N THR A 920 1.77 -11.19 16.91
CA THR A 920 2.85 -10.40 16.29
C THR A 920 3.69 -9.70 17.37
N GLN A 921 3.06 -9.03 18.35
CA GLN A 921 3.76 -8.32 19.44
C GLN A 921 4.74 -9.25 20.18
N THR A 922 4.25 -10.43 20.58
CA THR A 922 5.03 -11.42 21.35
C THR A 922 5.99 -12.26 20.50
N THR A 923 5.81 -12.34 19.18
CA THR A 923 6.76 -13.01 18.27
C THR A 923 7.92 -12.11 17.88
N PHE A 924 7.65 -10.82 17.62
CA PHE A 924 8.69 -9.83 17.32
C PHE A 924 9.37 -9.26 18.57
N GLY A 925 8.74 -9.35 19.75
CA GLY A 925 9.21 -8.72 20.97
C GLY A 925 9.04 -7.20 20.96
N ILE A 926 7.97 -6.70 20.32
CA ILE A 926 7.70 -5.26 20.16
C ILE A 926 6.31 -4.91 20.71
N SER A 927 6.24 -3.79 21.44
CA SER A 927 4.97 -3.16 21.79
C SER A 927 4.35 -2.51 20.54
N ARG A 928 3.04 -2.68 20.36
CA ARG A 928 2.30 -2.25 19.17
C ARG A 928 2.03 -0.74 19.14
N ASP A 929 2.06 -0.08 20.28
CA ASP A 929 1.86 1.36 20.40
C ASP A 929 3.19 2.11 20.25
N ASP A 930 4.25 1.60 20.91
CA ASP A 930 5.61 2.17 20.85
C ASP A 930 6.31 1.96 19.49
N ALA A 931 5.93 0.93 18.72
CA ALA A 931 6.54 0.60 17.43
C ALA A 931 6.58 1.76 16.43
N SER A 932 5.62 2.69 16.54
CA SER A 932 5.55 3.92 15.74
C SER A 932 6.85 4.73 15.73
N SER A 933 7.62 4.70 16.83
CA SER A 933 8.88 5.43 17.01
C SER A 933 10.04 4.97 16.09
N PHE A 934 10.04 3.72 15.62
CA PHE A 934 11.15 3.16 14.83
C PHE A 934 10.73 2.40 13.56
N LEU A 935 9.48 1.92 13.46
CA LEU A 935 9.06 1.01 12.40
C LEU A 935 9.14 1.65 11.00
N GLY A 936 8.85 2.94 10.88
CA GLY A 936 9.06 3.70 9.63
C GLY A 936 10.52 3.71 9.16
N ALA A 937 11.48 3.77 10.09
CA ALA A 937 12.91 3.69 9.78
C ALA A 937 13.35 2.26 9.41
N TYR A 938 12.70 1.22 9.97
CA TYR A 938 12.90 -0.17 9.55
C TYR A 938 12.40 -0.41 8.12
N ILE A 939 11.21 0.08 7.77
CA ILE A 939 10.66 0.00 6.40
C ILE A 939 11.55 0.78 5.42
N ALA A 940 11.94 2.02 5.76
CA ALA A 940 12.81 2.85 4.91
C ALA A 940 14.20 2.21 4.65
N LYS A 941 14.70 1.38 5.57
CA LYS A 941 15.95 0.61 5.46
C LYS A 941 15.77 -0.81 4.90
N GLY A 942 14.54 -1.27 4.65
CA GLY A 942 14.25 -2.62 4.16
C GLY A 942 14.47 -3.74 5.19
N VAL A 943 14.44 -3.42 6.49
CA VAL A 943 14.54 -4.42 7.59
C VAL A 943 13.26 -5.26 7.66
N VAL A 944 12.11 -4.62 7.43
CA VAL A 944 10.83 -5.25 7.12
C VAL A 944 10.25 -4.61 5.86
N ALA A 945 9.55 -5.38 5.03
CA ALA A 945 8.97 -4.85 3.79
C ALA A 945 7.69 -4.04 4.01
N ILE A 946 6.94 -4.37 5.07
CA ILE A 946 5.67 -3.76 5.46
C ILE A 946 5.54 -3.82 6.99
N ASP A 947 4.65 -3.01 7.55
CA ASP A 947 4.24 -3.08 8.96
C ASP A 947 3.59 -4.45 9.28
N PRO A 948 4.16 -5.24 10.21
CA PRO A 948 3.67 -6.58 10.56
C PRO A 948 2.37 -6.58 11.39
N PHE A 949 1.80 -5.40 11.70
CA PHE A 949 0.46 -5.21 12.25
C PHE A 949 -0.60 -4.83 11.20
N ILE A 950 -0.18 -4.54 9.97
CA ILE A 950 -1.06 -4.27 8.83
C ILE A 950 -1.19 -5.52 7.95
N SER A 951 -0.07 -6.21 7.67
CA SER A 951 -0.07 -7.46 6.91
C SER A 951 0.76 -8.51 7.63
N LEU A 952 0.19 -9.71 7.78
CA LEU A 952 0.75 -10.80 8.58
C LEU A 952 2.13 -11.22 8.05
N ASP A 953 3.15 -11.12 8.89
CA ASP A 953 4.45 -11.74 8.64
C ASP A 953 4.28 -13.24 8.40
N ARG A 954 4.47 -13.66 7.14
CA ARG A 954 4.36 -15.07 6.73
C ARG A 954 5.55 -15.93 7.15
N GLY A 955 6.67 -15.33 7.55
CA GLY A 955 7.95 -16.01 7.80
C GLY A 955 8.20 -16.40 9.25
N GLY A 956 7.75 -15.58 10.22
CA GLY A 956 7.79 -15.86 11.65
C GLY A 956 6.40 -16.14 12.21
N VAL A 957 5.55 -15.11 12.27
CA VAL A 957 4.19 -15.21 12.87
C VAL A 957 3.34 -16.25 12.14
N GLY A 958 3.39 -16.26 10.80
CA GLY A 958 2.70 -17.23 9.96
C GLY A 958 3.17 -18.68 10.17
N GLU A 959 4.44 -18.92 10.51
CA GLU A 959 4.91 -20.26 10.86
C GLU A 959 4.36 -20.71 12.22
N LEU A 960 4.23 -19.82 13.21
CA LEU A 960 3.53 -20.12 14.46
C LEU A 960 2.04 -20.45 14.21
N VAL A 961 1.36 -19.70 13.34
CA VAL A 961 -0.03 -19.99 12.95
C VAL A 961 -0.12 -21.37 12.27
N LYS A 962 0.75 -21.68 11.30
CA LYS A 962 0.83 -23.02 10.68
C LYS A 962 1.02 -24.13 11.70
N ILE A 963 1.95 -23.94 12.64
CA ILE A 963 2.24 -24.91 13.72
C ILE A 963 1.00 -25.12 14.59
N GLY A 964 0.31 -24.04 14.98
CA GLY A 964 -0.91 -24.11 15.78
C GLY A 964 -2.04 -24.86 15.07
N VAL A 965 -2.30 -24.55 13.79
CA VAL A 965 -3.29 -25.25 12.96
C VAL A 965 -2.95 -26.74 12.84
N ALA A 966 -1.70 -27.05 12.48
CA ALA A 966 -1.26 -28.43 12.24
C ALA A 966 -1.28 -29.29 13.51
N ARG A 967 -0.84 -28.74 14.66
CA ARG A 967 -0.87 -29.46 15.94
C ARG A 967 -2.30 -29.61 16.47
N GLY A 968 -3.10 -28.55 16.43
CA GLY A 968 -4.50 -28.61 16.89
C GLY A 968 -5.35 -29.60 16.10
N ARG A 969 -5.30 -29.54 14.76
CA ARG A 969 -6.06 -30.48 13.91
C ARG A 969 -5.52 -31.91 13.90
N LYS A 970 -4.25 -32.14 14.29
CA LYS A 970 -3.74 -33.50 14.53
C LYS A 970 -4.45 -34.18 15.70
N THR A 971 -4.77 -33.41 16.75
CA THR A 971 -5.53 -33.90 17.92
C THR A 971 -7.02 -33.98 17.63
N ARG A 972 -7.60 -32.91 17.07
CA ARG A 972 -9.03 -32.78 16.78
C ARG A 972 -9.23 -32.47 15.29
N PRO A 973 -9.42 -33.48 14.40
CA PRO A 973 -9.48 -33.27 12.94
C PRO A 973 -10.50 -32.24 12.48
N ASN A 974 -11.65 -32.17 13.16
CA ASN A 974 -12.74 -31.23 12.87
C ASN A 974 -12.60 -29.90 13.65
N LEU A 975 -11.44 -29.58 14.22
CA LEU A 975 -11.19 -28.32 14.92
C LEU A 975 -11.42 -27.14 13.99
N LYS A 976 -12.42 -26.32 14.34
CA LYS A 976 -12.73 -25.06 13.70
C LYS A 976 -11.63 -24.05 14.04
N VAL A 977 -11.06 -23.43 13.02
CA VAL A 977 -10.00 -22.41 13.18
C VAL A 977 -10.39 -21.13 12.45
N GLY A 978 -10.35 -20.01 13.15
CA GLY A 978 -10.43 -18.66 12.59
C GLY A 978 -9.20 -17.80 12.88
N ILE A 979 -9.24 -16.58 12.38
CA ILE A 979 -8.33 -15.47 12.70
C ILE A 979 -9.17 -14.24 12.98
N CYS A 980 -8.75 -13.40 13.92
CA CYS A 980 -9.35 -12.10 14.21
C CYS A 980 -8.24 -11.05 14.42
N GLY A 981 -8.64 -9.77 14.49
CA GLY A 981 -7.74 -8.62 14.41
C GLY A 981 -7.66 -8.01 13.01
N GLU A 982 -6.67 -7.14 12.78
CA GLU A 982 -6.53 -6.35 11.55
C GLU A 982 -6.28 -7.23 10.31
N HIS A 983 -5.40 -8.22 10.46
CA HIS A 983 -5.01 -9.18 9.42
C HIS A 983 -6.18 -10.00 8.86
N GLY A 984 -7.30 -10.10 9.58
CA GLY A 984 -8.51 -10.74 9.06
C GLY A 984 -9.14 -10.00 7.87
N GLY A 985 -8.78 -8.72 7.66
CA GLY A 985 -9.23 -7.89 6.54
C GLY A 985 -8.15 -7.51 5.52
N ASP A 986 -6.87 -7.83 5.76
CA ASP A 986 -5.80 -7.62 4.76
C ASP A 986 -5.86 -8.70 3.66
N PRO A 987 -5.98 -8.34 2.37
CA PRO A 987 -6.03 -9.31 1.27
C PRO A 987 -4.85 -10.31 1.23
N VAL A 988 -3.64 -9.91 1.64
CA VAL A 988 -2.46 -10.79 1.63
C VAL A 988 -2.52 -11.82 2.76
N SER A 989 -3.00 -11.40 3.93
CA SER A 989 -3.24 -12.23 5.12
C SER A 989 -4.44 -13.16 4.92
N VAL A 990 -5.53 -12.69 4.34
CA VAL A 990 -6.69 -13.54 3.97
C VAL A 990 -6.27 -14.64 2.98
N ALA A 991 -5.43 -14.32 2.00
CA ALA A 991 -4.88 -15.32 1.09
C ALA A 991 -3.97 -16.34 1.79
N PHE A 992 -3.21 -15.93 2.83
CA PHE A 992 -2.42 -16.85 3.67
C PHE A 992 -3.34 -17.77 4.48
N CYS A 993 -4.40 -17.24 5.07
CA CYS A 993 -5.37 -18.01 5.84
C CYS A 993 -6.07 -19.06 4.97
N HIS A 994 -6.32 -18.76 3.69
CA HIS A 994 -6.80 -19.75 2.71
C HIS A 994 -5.75 -20.84 2.41
N GLU A 995 -4.50 -20.44 2.19
CA GLU A 995 -3.37 -21.32 1.88
C GLU A 995 -3.14 -22.40 2.96
N ILE A 996 -3.26 -22.02 4.24
CA ILE A 996 -3.14 -22.93 5.38
C ILE A 996 -4.47 -23.58 5.81
N GLY A 997 -5.57 -23.28 5.10
CA GLY A 997 -6.87 -23.92 5.27
C GLY A 997 -7.62 -23.55 6.55
N LEU A 998 -7.61 -22.29 6.99
CA LEU A 998 -8.54 -21.82 8.03
C LEU A 998 -10.01 -22.03 7.61
N ASN A 999 -10.92 -22.04 8.58
CA ASN A 999 -12.36 -22.12 8.32
C ASN A 999 -12.94 -20.72 8.04
N TYR A 1000 -12.47 -19.69 8.73
CA TYR A 1000 -12.94 -18.31 8.53
C TYR A 1000 -11.87 -17.26 8.82
N VAL A 1001 -12.12 -16.04 8.35
CA VAL A 1001 -11.42 -14.80 8.77
C VAL A 1001 -12.44 -13.85 9.42
N SER A 1002 -11.98 -12.95 10.29
CA SER A 1002 -12.83 -12.01 11.01
C SER A 1002 -12.20 -10.62 11.06
N CYS A 1003 -12.89 -9.62 10.49
CA CYS A 1003 -12.39 -8.25 10.28
C CYS A 1003 -13.41 -7.20 10.78
N SER A 1004 -13.08 -5.90 10.78
CA SER A 1004 -14.09 -4.85 11.07
C SER A 1004 -15.24 -4.85 10.04
N PRO A 1005 -16.43 -4.32 10.36
CA PRO A 1005 -17.62 -4.39 9.49
C PRO A 1005 -17.37 -3.90 8.06
N TYR A 1006 -16.65 -2.79 7.90
CA TYR A 1006 -16.35 -2.19 6.60
C TYR A 1006 -15.34 -3.00 5.78
N ARG A 1007 -14.48 -3.83 6.40
CA ARG A 1007 -13.56 -4.71 5.67
C ARG A 1007 -14.18 -6.04 5.22
N VAL A 1008 -15.44 -6.33 5.57
CA VAL A 1008 -16.12 -7.58 5.17
C VAL A 1008 -16.16 -7.78 3.64
N PRO A 1009 -16.45 -6.78 2.79
CA PRO A 1009 -16.40 -6.93 1.33
C PRO A 1009 -14.99 -7.22 0.80
N ILE A 1010 -13.97 -6.60 1.41
CA ILE A 1010 -12.55 -6.81 1.07
C ILE A 1010 -12.13 -8.23 1.39
N ALA A 1011 -12.49 -8.72 2.59
CA ALA A 1011 -12.25 -10.10 3.00
C ALA A 1011 -12.99 -11.12 2.11
N ARG A 1012 -14.26 -10.86 1.74
CA ARG A 1012 -15.03 -11.67 0.77
C ARG A 1012 -14.32 -11.76 -0.59
N LEU A 1013 -13.91 -10.63 -1.15
CA LEU A 1013 -13.25 -10.59 -2.47
C LEU A 1013 -11.84 -11.22 -2.42
N ALA A 1014 -11.05 -10.95 -1.37
CA ALA A 1014 -9.73 -11.55 -1.20
C ALA A 1014 -9.79 -13.07 -1.00
N ALA A 1015 -10.77 -13.57 -0.24
CA ALA A 1015 -11.01 -15.01 -0.10
C ALA A 1015 -11.43 -15.69 -1.42
N ALA A 1016 -12.16 -14.97 -2.28
CA ALA A 1016 -12.47 -15.44 -3.63
C ALA A 1016 -11.23 -15.45 -4.54
N HIS A 1017 -10.38 -14.42 -4.50
CA HIS A 1017 -9.10 -14.39 -5.24
C HIS A 1017 -8.18 -15.54 -4.83
N ALA A 1018 -8.06 -15.80 -3.53
CA ALA A 1018 -7.29 -16.91 -3.00
C ALA A 1018 -7.85 -18.29 -3.45
N ALA A 1019 -9.17 -18.46 -3.45
CA ALA A 1019 -9.82 -19.67 -3.93
C ALA A 1019 -9.67 -19.91 -5.45
N LEU A 1020 -9.45 -18.85 -6.23
CA LEU A 1020 -9.08 -18.93 -7.66
C LEU A 1020 -7.58 -19.24 -7.88
N GLY A 1021 -6.77 -19.32 -6.81
CA GLY A 1021 -5.32 -19.49 -6.92
C GLY A 1021 -4.60 -18.25 -7.47
N LYS A 1022 -5.27 -17.09 -7.53
CA LYS A 1022 -4.63 -15.84 -7.94
C LYS A 1022 -3.69 -15.39 -6.83
N ILE A 1023 -2.45 -15.10 -7.17
CA ILE A 1023 -1.55 -14.37 -6.27
C ILE A 1023 -2.14 -12.97 -6.09
N VAL A 1024 -2.71 -12.71 -4.91
CA VAL A 1024 -3.05 -11.36 -4.47
C VAL A 1024 -1.74 -10.55 -4.50
N ALA A 1025 -1.75 -9.44 -5.23
CA ALA A 1025 -0.58 -8.59 -5.44
C ALA A 1025 -0.29 -7.76 -4.19
N GLY A 1026 0.21 -8.42 -3.15
CA GLY A 1026 0.68 -7.73 -1.94
C GLY A 1026 1.76 -6.72 -2.28
N ARG A 1027 1.76 -5.60 -1.54
CA ARG A 1027 2.85 -4.62 -1.51
C ARG A 1027 4.10 -5.35 -0.97
N ARG A 1028 4.96 -5.82 -1.89
CA ARG A 1028 6.12 -6.68 -1.65
C ARG A 1028 7.43 -5.94 -1.85
#